data_AF-J3MUE9-F1
#
_entry.id   AF-J3MUE9-F1
#
_cell.length_a   1.000
_cell.length_b   1.000
_cell.length_c   1.000
_cell.angle_alpha   90.00
_cell.angle_beta   90.00
_cell.angle_gamma   90.00
#
_symmetry.space_group_name_H-M   'P 1'
#
loop_
_entity.id
_entity.type
_entity.pdbx_description
1 polymer ?
#
loop_
_entity_poly.entity_id
_entity_poly.type
_entity_poly.pdbx_seq_one_letter_code
_entity_poly.pdbx_strand_id
1 'polypeptide(L)'
;MAARLNPRLLPLLPLQLLLPPPPPPPPAAATASVIHSNSSSLPDASTHQSAPSVHAQHLEQLGNGGEQAAVAAPVDPDENSLTVKEEAKEEDGELEEGGSAEAAALGIEERLAHLRSQISGKFESVQQRAIAVAAKRRQLAGRRRKVAEDVGSAAARHKDLERELEESCEAEDFERAEKISDSLAALEKEKDRLLTALRDAEHNYDSVDLELQDVLESQIAAEEEAAALLENFAKDGTDHADSVSKQAEEMSLKEIEGWQESMELLETNKLEMEVESELVLAARSGLENSIEHLIEDDKREKDMLSKKGDTFAEELAELLKLVRLKEAEIAENNSRIQEVQERITSVVSRFYGSQSDIDLKLKTLHEAQTKMDSEAQALVLKKSEIDNFISLTEQKDSNLREIINACSSEAKACQQSVEIRRKLASSILKSREDRIGFLKMEEEILQDIQVLRQQTSDARTSLQEISSRKAVIQQDIATFKQKLSFIDKRGPELEAEKKVAAAARNFKEAGRIAAEAKALNSEKEELHAKLEKAATDLEAIEKDITATTVKIQECEGLIILKEKESAMTSYKRLRLDAAAARAELTAASETDDSEEVEVLLKEAEAAESKAMELKTCYDLELDDNEVMFQPVVPIVFITNSTGQHLSEIASSFGLSP
;
A
#
# COMPACT_ATOMS: atom_id res chain seq x y z
N MET A 1 43.32 40.95 -40.24
CA MET A 1 43.86 40.56 -41.56
C MET A 1 42.77 39.81 -42.34
N ALA A 2 42.85 39.81 -43.67
CA ALA A 2 41.86 39.30 -44.63
C ALA A 2 41.64 37.77 -44.53
N ALA A 3 40.52 37.17 -44.99
CA ALA A 3 39.25 37.73 -45.50
C ALA A 3 38.10 36.70 -45.39
N ARG A 4 36.85 37.18 -45.54
CA ARG A 4 35.59 36.41 -45.59
C ARG A 4 35.36 35.81 -46.99
N LEU A 5 34.63 34.68 -47.09
CA LEU A 5 33.27 34.60 -47.68
C LEU A 5 32.78 33.15 -47.91
N ASN A 6 31.49 32.93 -47.63
CA ASN A 6 30.65 31.77 -48.03
C ASN A 6 30.13 32.03 -49.49
N PRO A 7 29.55 31.07 -50.27
CA PRO A 7 28.37 30.29 -49.86
C PRO A 7 28.17 28.87 -50.45
N ARG A 8 27.05 28.24 -50.01
CA ARG A 8 26.36 27.02 -50.50
C ARG A 8 26.29 26.82 -52.03
N LEU A 9 26.25 25.56 -52.48
CA LEU A 9 25.10 24.93 -53.19
C LEU A 9 25.31 23.42 -53.50
N LEU A 10 24.32 22.59 -53.15
CA LEU A 10 23.99 21.27 -53.75
C LEU A 10 23.00 21.51 -54.93
N PRO A 11 22.69 20.57 -55.88
CA PRO A 11 22.55 19.10 -55.70
C PRO A 11 22.90 18.19 -56.92
N LEU A 12 22.43 16.93 -56.89
CA LEU A 12 22.18 15.95 -58.00
C LEU A 12 23.24 14.86 -58.38
N LEU A 13 22.99 13.65 -57.83
CA LEU A 13 22.97 12.27 -58.39
C LEU A 13 23.17 12.06 -59.93
N PRO A 14 23.37 10.80 -60.44
CA PRO A 14 24.43 9.80 -60.16
C PRO A 14 24.93 9.08 -61.47
N LEU A 15 25.91 8.15 -61.40
CA LEU A 15 26.20 7.04 -62.37
C LEU A 15 27.39 6.23 -61.82
N GLN A 16 27.25 4.98 -61.36
CA GLN A 16 27.17 3.70 -62.11
C GLN A 16 28.44 3.28 -62.87
N LEU A 17 29.10 2.23 -62.36
CA LEU A 17 29.91 1.16 -62.98
C LEU A 17 30.17 0.14 -61.83
N LEU A 18 30.03 -1.19 -61.92
CA LEU A 18 29.42 -2.11 -62.90
C LEU A 18 29.06 -3.42 -62.12
N LEU A 19 27.98 -4.14 -62.48
CA LEU A 19 27.51 -5.39 -61.80
C LEU A 19 28.34 -6.65 -62.18
N PRO A 20 28.22 -7.76 -61.41
CA PRO A 20 27.39 -8.91 -61.85
C PRO A 20 26.27 -9.37 -60.87
N PRO A 21 25.34 -10.27 -61.29
CA PRO A 21 23.99 -10.44 -60.70
C PRO A 21 23.75 -11.75 -59.89
N PRO A 22 22.57 -11.93 -59.24
CA PRO A 22 22.24 -13.07 -58.35
C PRO A 22 21.69 -14.34 -59.09
N PRO A 23 21.54 -15.50 -58.40
CA PRO A 23 21.27 -16.79 -59.03
C PRO A 23 19.77 -17.11 -59.28
N PRO A 24 19.44 -17.93 -60.30
CA PRO A 24 18.10 -18.47 -60.53
C PRO A 24 17.90 -19.92 -59.97
N PRO A 25 16.64 -20.34 -59.72
CA PRO A 25 16.26 -21.67 -59.20
C PRO A 25 16.06 -22.74 -60.34
N PRO A 26 15.73 -24.01 -60.03
CA PRO A 26 16.01 -25.15 -60.92
C PRO A 26 14.88 -25.50 -61.91
N PRO A 27 15.15 -26.33 -62.94
CA PRO A 27 14.14 -27.05 -63.69
C PRO A 27 14.11 -28.56 -63.35
N ALA A 28 12.91 -29.08 -63.10
CA ALA A 28 12.66 -30.52 -63.10
C ALA A 28 12.33 -31.03 -64.52
N ALA A 29 12.57 -32.33 -64.73
CA ALA A 29 12.13 -33.23 -65.80
C ALA A 29 11.13 -32.71 -66.86
N ALA A 30 11.32 -33.11 -68.12
CA ALA A 30 10.71 -34.35 -68.64
C ALA A 30 10.82 -34.49 -70.18
N THR A 31 10.50 -35.70 -70.65
CA THR A 31 10.19 -36.09 -72.05
C THR A 31 11.41 -36.12 -72.99
N ALA A 32 11.87 -37.30 -73.44
CA ALA A 32 11.26 -38.23 -74.41
C ALA A 32 11.93 -38.04 -75.80
N SER A 33 12.22 -39.06 -76.60
CA SER A 33 12.03 -40.51 -76.42
C SER A 33 12.70 -41.27 -77.57
N VAL A 34 13.23 -42.49 -77.30
CA VAL A 34 13.03 -43.72 -78.12
C VAL A 34 13.70 -43.69 -79.53
N ILE A 35 14.47 -44.67 -80.01
CA ILE A 35 14.25 -46.13 -80.21
C ILE A 35 15.65 -46.81 -80.14
N HIS A 36 15.92 -47.66 -79.14
CA HIS A 36 15.92 -49.14 -79.20
C HIS A 36 16.72 -49.82 -80.33
N SER A 37 17.63 -50.72 -79.94
CA SER A 37 17.52 -52.19 -80.14
C SER A 37 18.88 -52.83 -79.86
N ASN A 38 19.03 -53.60 -78.78
CA ASN A 38 18.90 -55.07 -78.75
C ASN A 38 20.08 -55.80 -79.45
N SER A 39 20.68 -56.87 -78.92
CA SER A 39 20.53 -57.58 -77.64
C SER A 39 21.66 -58.62 -77.49
N SER A 40 21.84 -59.17 -76.27
CA SER A 40 22.49 -60.46 -75.93
C SER A 40 24.01 -60.57 -76.20
N SER A 41 24.82 -61.29 -75.38
CA SER A 41 24.49 -62.54 -74.65
C SER A 41 25.44 -62.84 -73.46
N LEU A 42 24.90 -63.47 -72.39
CA LEU A 42 25.52 -64.51 -71.51
C LEU A 42 26.73 -64.14 -70.58
N PRO A 43 27.08 -64.96 -69.55
CA PRO A 43 26.26 -65.82 -68.66
C PRO A 43 26.68 -65.81 -67.15
N ASP A 44 26.06 -66.70 -66.37
CA ASP A 44 26.49 -67.42 -65.13
C ASP A 44 27.84 -67.06 -64.45
N ALA A 45 27.98 -67.05 -63.11
CA ALA A 45 27.61 -68.16 -62.23
C ALA A 45 27.53 -67.78 -60.73
N SER A 46 26.84 -68.63 -59.94
CA SER A 46 26.91 -68.66 -58.47
C SER A 46 28.14 -69.44 -57.98
N THR A 47 28.52 -69.29 -56.70
CA THR A 47 28.37 -70.31 -55.61
C THR A 47 29.52 -70.27 -54.57
N HIS A 48 29.18 -70.59 -53.30
CA HIS A 48 30.08 -71.09 -52.21
C HIS A 48 31.04 -70.07 -51.53
N GLN A 49 31.41 -70.18 -50.23
CA GLN A 49 30.88 -70.91 -49.06
C GLN A 49 31.55 -70.41 -47.75
N SER A 50 30.84 -70.54 -46.61
CA SER A 50 31.38 -70.86 -45.25
C SER A 50 32.35 -69.86 -44.58
N ALA A 51 32.50 -69.80 -43.25
CA ALA A 51 32.42 -70.86 -42.24
C ALA A 51 31.78 -70.39 -40.89
N PRO A 52 31.87 -71.11 -39.74
CA PRO A 52 30.65 -71.78 -39.23
C PRO A 52 30.29 -71.50 -37.75
N SER A 53 29.07 -71.89 -37.37
CA SER A 53 28.72 -72.29 -35.99
C SER A 53 27.71 -73.45 -36.04
N VAL A 54 27.74 -74.35 -35.05
CA VAL A 54 27.21 -75.72 -35.16
C VAL A 54 26.18 -76.06 -34.09
N HIS A 55 24.95 -76.36 -34.55
CA HIS A 55 23.91 -77.27 -34.00
C HIS A 55 23.41 -77.09 -32.54
N ALA A 56 22.19 -77.51 -32.16
CA ALA A 56 21.23 -78.40 -32.85
C ALA A 56 19.74 -78.04 -32.56
N GLN A 57 18.85 -78.38 -33.52
CA GLN A 57 17.55 -79.10 -33.35
C GLN A 57 16.50 -78.63 -32.29
N HIS A 58 15.19 -78.60 -32.55
CA HIS A 58 14.39 -78.85 -33.77
C HIS A 58 12.90 -78.41 -33.57
N LEU A 59 12.18 -78.21 -34.68
CA LEU A 59 10.70 -78.23 -34.85
C LEU A 59 9.81 -77.07 -34.29
N GLU A 60 9.20 -76.36 -35.24
CA GLU A 60 7.79 -75.90 -35.40
C GLU A 60 6.83 -75.79 -34.17
N GLN A 61 5.80 -74.92 -34.14
CA GLN A 61 4.90 -74.55 -35.25
C GLN A 61 3.99 -73.31 -34.95
N LEU A 62 3.78 -72.46 -35.97
CA LEU A 62 2.61 -71.60 -36.34
C LEU A 62 1.66 -70.90 -35.32
N GLY A 63 1.28 -69.65 -35.67
CA GLY A 63 0.00 -68.99 -35.34
C GLY A 63 0.10 -67.79 -34.37
N ASN A 64 0.21 -66.52 -34.76
CA ASN A 64 -0.53 -65.63 -35.69
C ASN A 64 -1.75 -64.89 -35.09
N GLY A 65 -1.62 -63.56 -34.91
CA GLY A 65 -2.70 -62.58 -34.68
C GLY A 65 -3.31 -62.54 -33.27
N GLY A 66 -3.66 -61.39 -32.68
CA GLY A 66 -3.46 -60.00 -33.12
C GLY A 66 -4.26 -58.99 -32.27
N GLU A 67 -3.57 -57.94 -31.81
CA GLU A 67 -4.05 -56.58 -31.48
C GLU A 67 -5.12 -56.25 -30.39
N GLN A 68 -4.71 -55.24 -29.59
CA GLN A 68 -5.47 -54.08 -29.08
C GLN A 68 -6.39 -54.12 -27.82
N ALA A 69 -5.90 -53.36 -26.82
CA ALA A 69 -6.57 -52.24 -26.13
C ALA A 69 -7.63 -52.44 -25.00
N ALA A 70 -7.18 -52.03 -23.79
CA ALA A 70 -7.80 -51.05 -22.88
C ALA A 70 -8.87 -51.45 -21.82
N VAL A 71 -8.91 -50.57 -20.79
CA VAL A 71 -9.97 -50.29 -19.78
C VAL A 71 -9.90 -50.96 -18.39
N ALA A 72 -9.37 -50.17 -17.43
CA ALA A 72 -9.85 -49.82 -16.06
C ALA A 72 -10.23 -50.84 -14.95
N ALA A 73 -9.86 -50.39 -13.72
CA ALA A 73 -10.37 -50.58 -12.33
C ALA A 73 -11.83 -51.09 -12.13
N PRO A 74 -12.27 -51.63 -10.94
CA PRO A 74 -12.10 -51.04 -9.58
C PRO A 74 -12.04 -52.02 -8.33
N VAL A 75 -11.50 -51.64 -7.15
CA VAL A 75 -12.11 -51.13 -5.86
C VAL A 75 -12.79 -52.16 -4.92
N ASP A 76 -12.17 -52.36 -3.72
CA ASP A 76 -12.70 -52.56 -2.32
C ASP A 76 -13.83 -53.58 -1.98
N PRO A 77 -14.23 -53.82 -0.69
CA PRO A 77 -13.87 -53.14 0.59
C PRO A 77 -13.47 -54.03 1.80
N ASP A 78 -13.15 -53.36 2.93
CA ASP A 78 -12.96 -53.93 4.28
C ASP A 78 -13.97 -53.35 5.31
N GLU A 79 -14.15 -53.98 6.49
CA GLU A 79 -15.20 -53.65 7.48
C GLU A 79 -14.74 -52.91 8.77
N ASN A 80 -15.70 -52.22 9.42
CA ASN A 80 -15.59 -51.38 10.62
C ASN A 80 -14.99 -52.01 11.90
N SER A 81 -14.37 -51.16 12.77
CA SER A 81 -14.66 -51.13 14.22
C SER A 81 -14.25 -49.81 14.93
N LEU A 82 -14.89 -49.50 16.05
CA LEU A 82 -14.82 -48.25 16.86
C LEU A 82 -14.25 -48.48 18.27
N THR A 83 -13.55 -47.50 18.88
CA THR A 83 -13.66 -47.14 20.34
C THR A 83 -12.92 -45.83 20.75
N VAL A 84 -13.67 -44.73 21.03
CA VAL A 84 -13.82 -43.97 22.31
C VAL A 84 -12.65 -44.04 23.35
N LYS A 85 -12.11 -42.99 24.03
CA LYS A 85 -12.67 -41.74 24.65
C LYS A 85 -11.65 -40.57 24.87
N GLU A 86 -12.10 -39.52 25.58
CA GLU A 86 -11.50 -38.28 26.15
C GLU A 86 -10.24 -38.47 27.06
N GLU A 87 -9.32 -37.51 27.28
CA GLU A 87 -9.51 -36.24 28.05
C GLU A 87 -8.36 -35.18 27.89
N ALA A 88 -8.75 -33.90 27.89
CA ALA A 88 -8.09 -32.64 28.35
C ALA A 88 -6.57 -32.29 28.19
N LYS A 89 -6.36 -31.06 27.66
CA LYS A 89 -5.32 -30.03 27.99
C LYS A 89 -3.82 -30.33 27.77
N GLU A 90 -3.25 -29.72 26.73
CA GLU A 90 -2.43 -28.48 26.79
C GLU A 90 -1.99 -28.09 25.37
N GLU A 91 -2.48 -26.96 24.84
CA GLU A 91 -1.93 -26.38 23.59
C GLU A 91 -0.71 -25.51 23.96
N ASP A 92 0.46 -26.15 24.03
CA ASP A 92 1.73 -25.46 23.79
C ASP A 92 2.13 -25.80 22.35
N GLY A 93 1.65 -24.97 21.42
CA GLY A 93 1.84 -25.17 19.99
C GLY A 93 3.25 -24.81 19.58
N GLU A 94 4.19 -25.75 19.73
CA GLU A 94 5.50 -25.66 19.07
C GLU A 94 5.30 -25.36 17.58
N LEU A 95 6.12 -24.44 17.07
CA LEU A 95 6.10 -24.02 15.67
C LEU A 95 6.52 -25.21 14.80
N GLU A 96 5.53 -25.91 14.23
CA GLU A 96 5.72 -26.84 13.10
C GLU A 96 6.29 -26.04 11.92
N GLU A 97 7.61 -25.98 11.86
CA GLU A 97 8.43 -25.44 10.76
C GLU A 97 8.37 -26.39 9.54
N GLY A 98 7.13 -26.71 9.12
CA GLY A 98 6.78 -27.78 8.18
C GLY A 98 6.19 -27.30 6.85
N GLY A 99 6.32 -26.01 6.51
CA GLY A 99 5.70 -25.39 5.32
C GLY A 99 6.60 -25.18 4.09
N SER A 100 7.90 -25.47 4.19
CA SER A 100 8.89 -25.07 3.16
C SER A 100 8.74 -25.78 1.80
N ALA A 101 8.18 -26.99 1.79
CA ALA A 101 8.09 -27.82 0.58
C ALA A 101 6.87 -27.52 -0.32
N GLU A 102 5.74 -27.12 0.24
CA GLU A 102 4.48 -26.97 -0.53
C GLU A 102 4.41 -25.62 -1.26
N ALA A 103 5.03 -24.57 -0.72
CA ALA A 103 5.21 -23.30 -1.41
C ALA A 103 6.04 -23.45 -2.71
N ALA A 104 6.97 -24.40 -2.77
CA ALA A 104 7.90 -24.59 -3.89
C ALA A 104 7.23 -24.98 -5.23
N ALA A 105 5.98 -25.46 -5.21
CA ALA A 105 5.24 -25.89 -6.40
C ALA A 105 4.48 -24.75 -7.11
N LEU A 106 4.25 -23.62 -6.42
CA LEU A 106 3.53 -22.45 -6.94
C LEU A 106 4.50 -21.48 -7.62
N GLY A 107 4.14 -21.02 -8.82
CA GLY A 107 4.92 -20.02 -9.55
C GLY A 107 5.04 -18.71 -8.77
N ILE A 108 6.11 -17.95 -8.98
CA ILE A 108 6.34 -16.67 -8.27
C ILE A 108 5.17 -15.70 -8.50
N GLU A 109 4.58 -15.71 -9.70
CA GLU A 109 3.37 -14.96 -10.06
C GLU A 109 2.13 -15.43 -9.26
N GLU A 110 1.95 -16.74 -9.04
CA GLU A 110 0.85 -17.30 -8.25
C GLU A 110 1.00 -16.98 -6.75
N ARG A 111 2.23 -17.05 -6.23
CA ARG A 111 2.53 -16.62 -4.86
C ARG A 111 2.23 -15.13 -4.66
N LEU A 112 2.63 -14.27 -5.60
CA LEU A 112 2.31 -12.85 -5.55
C LEU A 112 0.80 -12.59 -5.69
N ALA A 113 0.10 -13.32 -6.54
CA ALA A 113 -1.35 -13.22 -6.68
C ALA A 113 -2.06 -13.61 -5.37
N HIS A 114 -1.60 -14.67 -4.69
CA HIS A 114 -2.12 -15.06 -3.38
C HIS A 114 -1.85 -13.99 -2.31
N LEU A 115 -0.62 -13.46 -2.25
CA LEU A 115 -0.23 -12.39 -1.31
C LEU A 115 -1.04 -11.10 -1.53
N ARG A 116 -1.21 -10.67 -2.79
CA ARG A 116 -2.09 -9.53 -3.13
C ARG A 116 -3.55 -9.80 -2.79
N SER A 117 -4.06 -11.02 -2.97
CA SER A 117 -5.42 -11.39 -2.57
C SER A 117 -5.60 -11.35 -1.04
N GLN A 118 -4.59 -11.77 -0.26
CA GLN A 118 -4.60 -11.67 1.20
C GLN A 118 -4.61 -10.21 1.67
N ILE A 119 -3.77 -9.36 1.06
CA ILE A 119 -3.72 -7.92 1.33
C ILE A 119 -5.06 -7.24 0.96
N SER A 120 -5.60 -7.51 -0.23
CA SER A 120 -6.91 -6.97 -0.67
C SER A 120 -8.02 -7.38 0.30
N GLY A 121 -8.11 -8.66 0.67
CA GLY A 121 -9.12 -9.16 1.60
C GLY A 121 -9.04 -8.50 3.00
N LYS A 122 -7.83 -8.15 3.46
CA LYS A 122 -7.65 -7.38 4.71
C LYS A 122 -8.16 -5.95 4.56
N PHE A 123 -7.80 -5.24 3.49
CA PHE A 123 -8.31 -3.89 3.24
C PHE A 123 -9.82 -3.84 3.03
N GLU A 124 -10.39 -4.79 2.28
CA GLU A 124 -11.84 -4.91 2.09
C GLU A 124 -12.57 -5.14 3.42
N SER A 125 -12.02 -5.97 4.32
CA SER A 125 -12.57 -6.19 5.65
C SER A 125 -12.55 -4.92 6.52
N VAL A 126 -11.44 -4.17 6.52
CA VAL A 126 -11.33 -2.90 7.25
C VAL A 126 -12.27 -1.84 6.65
N GLN A 127 -12.36 -1.75 5.32
CA GLN A 127 -13.26 -0.83 4.61
C GLN A 127 -14.74 -1.13 4.90
N GLN A 128 -15.15 -2.40 4.89
CA GLN A 128 -16.51 -2.80 5.26
C GLN A 128 -16.83 -2.42 6.72
N ARG A 129 -15.88 -2.63 7.65
CA ARG A 129 -16.03 -2.19 9.04
C ARG A 129 -16.12 -0.66 9.14
N ALA A 130 -15.33 0.08 8.38
CA ALA A 130 -15.39 1.54 8.33
C ALA A 130 -16.75 2.07 7.87
N ILE A 131 -17.31 1.48 6.81
CA ILE A 131 -18.65 1.82 6.30
C ILE A 131 -19.73 1.52 7.36
N ALA A 132 -19.66 0.36 8.02
CA ALA A 132 -20.62 -0.03 9.05
C ALA A 132 -20.58 0.89 10.29
N VAL A 133 -19.38 1.24 10.77
CA VAL A 133 -19.21 2.16 11.91
C VAL A 133 -19.63 3.59 11.53
N ALA A 134 -19.34 4.04 10.30
CA ALA A 134 -19.81 5.33 9.80
C ALA A 134 -21.35 5.44 9.77
N ALA A 135 -22.03 4.40 9.28
CA ALA A 135 -23.49 4.34 9.28
C ALA A 135 -24.08 4.33 10.69
N LYS A 136 -23.50 3.54 11.61
CA LYS A 136 -23.85 3.53 13.04
C LYS A 136 -23.68 4.91 13.68
N ARG A 137 -22.60 5.62 13.37
CA ARG A 137 -22.36 6.99 13.84
C ARG A 137 -23.41 7.98 13.34
N ARG A 138 -23.76 7.95 12.05
CA ARG A 138 -24.83 8.79 11.48
C ARG A 138 -26.18 8.54 12.20
N GLN A 139 -26.53 7.28 12.45
CA GLN A 139 -27.73 6.92 13.20
C GLN A 139 -27.71 7.47 14.64
N LEU A 140 -26.57 7.39 15.33
CA LEU A 140 -26.40 7.92 16.68
C LEU A 140 -26.38 9.46 16.71
N ALA A 141 -25.84 10.11 15.68
CA ALA A 141 -25.90 11.57 15.49
C ALA A 141 -27.36 12.05 15.38
N GLY A 142 -28.15 11.40 14.53
CA GLY A 142 -29.60 11.68 14.40
C GLY A 142 -30.36 11.47 15.71
N ARG A 143 -30.03 10.41 16.47
CA ARG A 143 -30.61 10.18 17.80
C ARG A 143 -30.23 11.28 18.79
N ARG A 144 -28.97 11.69 18.84
CA ARG A 144 -28.48 12.80 19.70
C ARG A 144 -29.20 14.10 19.38
N ARG A 145 -29.27 14.47 18.10
CA ARG A 145 -30.01 15.65 17.60
C ARG A 145 -31.47 15.64 18.06
N LYS A 146 -32.18 14.53 17.86
CA LYS A 146 -33.58 14.40 18.26
C LYS A 146 -33.79 14.58 19.77
N VAL A 147 -32.97 13.94 20.60
CA VAL A 147 -33.12 14.07 22.06
C VAL A 147 -32.78 15.49 22.53
N ALA A 148 -31.81 16.16 21.90
CA ALA A 148 -31.53 17.58 22.17
C ALA A 148 -32.71 18.51 21.79
N GLU A 149 -33.40 18.23 20.67
CA GLU A 149 -34.63 18.94 20.27
C GLU A 149 -35.80 18.68 21.25
N ASP A 150 -35.96 17.44 21.73
CA ASP A 150 -36.94 17.09 22.76
C ASP A 150 -36.65 17.85 24.09
N VAL A 151 -35.39 17.92 24.52
CA VAL A 151 -34.95 18.72 25.69
C VAL A 151 -35.25 20.22 25.47
N GLY A 152 -34.90 20.78 24.31
CA GLY A 152 -35.17 22.18 23.98
C GLY A 152 -36.67 22.50 23.97
N SER A 153 -37.47 21.59 23.42
CA SER A 153 -38.93 21.68 23.42
C SER A 153 -39.53 21.62 24.82
N ALA A 154 -38.99 20.78 25.71
CA ALA A 154 -39.40 20.72 27.11
C ALA A 154 -39.03 22.00 27.87
N ALA A 155 -37.82 22.53 27.65
CA ALA A 155 -37.36 23.79 28.25
C ALA A 155 -38.20 25.01 27.79
N ALA A 156 -38.60 25.07 26.52
CA ALA A 156 -39.50 26.11 26.02
C ALA A 156 -40.87 26.06 26.71
N ARG A 157 -41.49 24.87 26.78
CA ARG A 157 -42.77 24.67 27.49
C ARG A 157 -42.67 25.00 28.97
N HIS A 158 -41.54 24.74 29.62
CA HIS A 158 -41.31 25.08 31.02
C HIS A 158 -41.40 26.60 31.22
N LYS A 159 -40.68 27.37 30.39
CA LYS A 159 -40.71 28.84 30.42
C LYS A 159 -42.08 29.44 30.08
N ASP A 160 -42.90 28.75 29.29
CA ASP A 160 -44.27 29.16 29.01
C ASP A 160 -45.20 28.87 30.20
N LEU A 161 -45.07 27.71 30.85
CA LEU A 161 -45.83 27.39 32.07
C LEU A 161 -45.41 28.25 33.27
N GLU A 162 -44.12 28.61 33.42
CA GLU A 162 -43.66 29.57 34.44
C GLU A 162 -44.34 30.93 34.27
N ARG A 163 -44.53 31.39 33.02
CA ARG A 163 -45.24 32.64 32.72
C ARG A 163 -46.73 32.53 32.98
N GLU A 164 -47.38 31.43 32.57
CA GLU A 164 -48.79 31.21 32.88
C GLU A 164 -49.04 31.09 34.40
N LEU A 165 -48.07 30.58 35.16
CA LEU A 165 -48.13 30.55 36.62
C LEU A 165 -48.07 31.96 37.22
N GLU A 166 -47.14 32.80 36.75
CA GLU A 166 -47.03 34.20 37.16
C GLU A 166 -48.32 34.98 36.84
N GLU A 167 -48.82 34.88 35.60
CA GLU A 167 -50.09 35.49 35.17
C GLU A 167 -51.30 35.00 36.00
N SER A 168 -51.34 33.71 36.36
CA SER A 168 -52.43 33.16 37.19
C SER A 168 -52.36 33.63 38.65
N CYS A 169 -51.14 33.81 39.19
CA CYS A 169 -50.93 34.40 40.51
C CYS A 169 -51.31 35.88 40.54
N GLU A 170 -50.97 36.66 39.51
CA GLU A 170 -51.37 38.07 39.38
C GLU A 170 -52.90 38.24 39.24
N ALA A 171 -53.57 37.27 38.60
CA ALA A 171 -55.02 37.24 38.46
C ALA A 171 -55.79 36.71 39.70
N GLU A 172 -55.08 36.34 40.78
CA GLU A 172 -55.61 35.68 41.98
C GLU A 172 -56.36 34.34 41.70
N ASP A 173 -56.11 33.69 40.55
CA ASP A 173 -56.67 32.38 40.18
C ASP A 173 -55.80 31.24 40.73
N PHE A 174 -55.87 31.05 42.05
CA PHE A 174 -55.06 30.07 42.76
C PHE A 174 -55.39 28.61 42.37
N GLU A 175 -56.62 28.31 41.93
CA GLU A 175 -56.98 26.98 41.43
C GLU A 175 -56.33 26.67 40.07
N ARG A 176 -56.10 27.68 39.23
CA ARG A 176 -55.33 27.52 37.99
C ARG A 176 -53.84 27.46 38.30
N ALA A 177 -53.34 28.33 39.19
CA ALA A 177 -51.94 28.34 39.61
C ALA A 177 -51.49 26.98 40.18
N GLU A 178 -52.31 26.34 41.03
CA GLU A 178 -52.03 25.00 41.57
C GLU A 178 -51.90 23.94 40.46
N LYS A 179 -52.82 23.93 39.48
CA LYS A 179 -52.78 23.00 38.33
C LYS A 179 -51.58 23.24 37.41
N ILE A 180 -51.15 24.49 37.24
CA ILE A 180 -49.94 24.82 36.47
C ILE A 180 -48.69 24.39 37.25
N SER A 181 -48.67 24.57 38.57
CA SER A 181 -47.58 24.11 39.45
C SER A 181 -47.41 22.58 39.40
N ASP A 182 -48.50 21.82 39.47
CA ASP A 182 -48.49 20.35 39.26
C ASP A 182 -47.96 19.98 37.86
N SER A 183 -48.32 20.77 36.84
CA SER A 183 -47.88 20.57 35.46
C SER A 183 -46.38 20.87 35.27
N LEU A 184 -45.86 21.91 35.93
CA LEU A 184 -44.43 22.23 36.01
C LEU A 184 -43.66 21.10 36.71
N ALA A 185 -44.13 20.63 37.87
CA ALA A 185 -43.50 19.54 38.60
C ALA A 185 -43.50 18.20 37.82
N ALA A 186 -44.48 17.98 36.95
CA ALA A 186 -44.50 16.85 36.01
C ALA A 186 -43.52 17.06 34.83
N LEU A 187 -43.49 18.25 34.26
CA LEU A 187 -42.59 18.61 33.16
C LEU A 187 -41.12 18.62 33.58
N GLU A 188 -40.82 19.01 34.83
CA GLU A 188 -39.47 18.99 35.38
C GLU A 188 -38.92 17.56 35.52
N LYS A 189 -39.77 16.59 35.91
CA LYS A 189 -39.40 15.16 35.89
C LYS A 189 -39.16 14.64 34.47
N GLU A 190 -39.93 15.11 33.49
CA GLU A 190 -39.69 14.76 32.08
C GLU A 190 -38.40 15.41 31.56
N LYS A 191 -38.10 16.65 31.95
CA LYS A 191 -36.83 17.33 31.67
C LYS A 191 -35.64 16.53 32.22
N ASP A 192 -35.69 16.07 33.47
CA ASP A 192 -34.64 15.24 34.07
C ASP A 192 -34.46 13.90 33.33
N ARG A 193 -35.56 13.27 32.92
CA ARG A 193 -35.56 12.05 32.10
C ARG A 193 -34.94 12.30 30.72
N LEU A 194 -35.30 13.39 30.05
CA LEU A 194 -34.76 13.76 28.74
C LEU A 194 -33.28 14.16 28.82
N LEU A 195 -32.85 14.86 29.87
CA LEU A 195 -31.43 15.16 30.13
C LEU A 195 -30.62 13.88 30.38
N THR A 196 -31.19 12.89 31.07
CA THR A 196 -30.55 11.57 31.22
C THR A 196 -30.43 10.86 29.86
N ALA A 197 -31.50 10.86 29.06
CA ALA A 197 -31.48 10.28 27.72
C ALA A 197 -30.53 11.01 26.75
N LEU A 198 -30.29 12.32 26.95
CA LEU A 198 -29.33 13.11 26.18
C LEU A 198 -27.90 12.67 26.50
N ARG A 199 -27.55 12.57 27.80
CA ARG A 199 -26.25 12.05 28.24
C ARG A 199 -25.99 10.64 27.73
N ASP A 200 -27.01 9.77 27.75
CA ASP A 200 -26.91 8.43 27.16
C ASP A 200 -26.64 8.49 25.65
N ALA A 201 -27.32 9.39 24.92
CA ALA A 201 -27.11 9.54 23.47
C ALA A 201 -25.73 10.13 23.14
N GLU A 202 -25.24 11.08 23.93
CA GLU A 202 -23.88 11.65 23.85
C GLU A 202 -22.83 10.57 24.12
N HIS A 203 -22.96 9.79 25.19
CA HIS A 203 -22.03 8.70 25.52
C HIS A 203 -21.97 7.63 24.42
N ASN A 204 -23.12 7.24 23.85
CA ASN A 204 -23.15 6.31 22.71
C ASN A 204 -22.46 6.91 21.47
N TYR A 205 -22.60 8.22 21.24
CA TYR A 205 -21.92 8.93 20.15
C TYR A 205 -20.39 8.97 20.35
N ASP A 206 -19.92 9.31 21.55
CA ASP A 206 -18.49 9.33 21.86
C ASP A 206 -17.84 7.94 21.77
N SER A 207 -18.61 6.88 22.09
CA SER A 207 -18.20 5.48 21.95
C SER A 207 -17.99 5.07 20.49
N VAL A 208 -18.85 5.51 19.57
CA VAL A 208 -18.68 5.18 18.14
C VAL A 208 -17.60 6.03 17.47
N ASP A 209 -17.30 7.23 17.98
CA ASP A 209 -16.09 7.99 17.60
C ASP A 209 -14.80 7.25 18.00
N LEU A 210 -14.79 6.49 19.11
CA LEU A 210 -13.67 5.61 19.46
C LEU A 210 -13.61 4.37 18.55
N GLU A 211 -14.75 3.79 18.15
CA GLU A 211 -14.78 2.70 17.16
C GLU A 211 -14.26 3.16 15.79
N LEU A 212 -14.51 4.41 15.37
CA LEU A 212 -13.90 4.97 14.15
C LEU A 212 -12.38 5.11 14.28
N GLN A 213 -11.88 5.48 15.45
CA GLN A 213 -10.44 5.56 15.69
C GLN A 213 -9.77 4.18 15.59
N ASP A 214 -10.34 3.14 16.23
CA ASP A 214 -9.88 1.75 16.10
C ASP A 214 -9.89 1.26 14.64
N VAL A 215 -10.90 1.66 13.87
CA VAL A 215 -10.98 1.40 12.42
C VAL A 215 -9.79 2.01 11.67
N LEU A 216 -9.42 3.26 11.95
CA LEU A 216 -8.29 3.94 11.32
C LEU A 216 -6.95 3.33 11.74
N GLU A 217 -6.79 3.03 13.03
CA GLU A 217 -5.59 2.35 13.57
C GLU A 217 -5.40 0.96 12.94
N SER A 218 -6.50 0.23 12.71
CA SER A 218 -6.45 -1.06 12.01
C SER A 218 -6.16 -0.95 10.52
N GLN A 219 -6.59 0.14 9.85
CA GLN A 219 -6.19 0.40 8.46
C GLN A 219 -4.69 0.70 8.36
N ILE A 220 -4.14 1.47 9.32
CA ILE A 220 -2.71 1.73 9.43
C ILE A 220 -1.96 0.40 9.65
N ALA A 221 -2.41 -0.44 10.58
CA ALA A 221 -1.80 -1.74 10.84
C ALA A 221 -1.86 -2.68 9.61
N ALA A 222 -2.98 -2.68 8.87
CA ALA A 222 -3.10 -3.46 7.63
C ALA A 222 -2.15 -2.96 6.53
N GLU A 223 -1.91 -1.65 6.41
CA GLU A 223 -0.95 -1.10 5.45
C GLU A 223 0.52 -1.31 5.88
N GLU A 224 0.81 -1.27 7.18
CA GLU A 224 2.11 -1.65 7.73
C GLU A 224 2.41 -3.14 7.47
N GLU A 225 1.44 -4.03 7.67
CA GLU A 225 1.57 -5.45 7.36
C GLU A 225 1.72 -5.69 5.85
N ALA A 226 0.91 -5.03 5.02
CA ALA A 226 1.02 -5.13 3.55
C ALA A 226 2.40 -4.69 3.05
N ALA A 227 2.93 -3.58 3.60
CA ALA A 227 4.28 -3.12 3.30
C ALA A 227 5.34 -4.16 3.68
N ALA A 228 5.26 -4.73 4.89
CA ALA A 228 6.20 -5.74 5.36
C ALA A 228 6.14 -7.04 4.53
N LEU A 229 4.93 -7.50 4.16
CA LEU A 229 4.74 -8.68 3.31
C LEU A 229 5.32 -8.46 1.90
N LEU A 230 5.07 -7.31 1.28
CA LEU A 230 5.60 -6.95 -0.03
C LEU A 230 7.12 -6.74 -0.02
N GLU A 231 7.67 -6.14 1.04
CA GLU A 231 9.12 -5.93 1.20
C GLU A 231 9.86 -7.25 1.42
N ASN A 232 9.33 -8.14 2.26
CA ASN A 232 9.87 -9.49 2.44
C ASN A 232 9.79 -10.30 1.12
N PHE A 233 8.66 -10.27 0.41
CA PHE A 233 8.52 -10.94 -0.89
C PHE A 233 9.53 -10.40 -1.93
N ALA A 234 9.75 -9.09 -1.99
CA ALA A 234 10.74 -8.49 -2.88
C ALA A 234 12.17 -8.90 -2.50
N LYS A 235 12.48 -9.00 -1.21
CA LYS A 235 13.78 -9.46 -0.72
C LYS A 235 14.04 -10.93 -1.03
N ASP A 236 13.11 -11.81 -0.65
CA ASP A 236 13.20 -13.26 -0.92
C ASP A 236 13.26 -13.53 -2.43
N GLY A 237 12.52 -12.74 -3.23
CA GLY A 237 12.60 -12.77 -4.69
C GLY A 237 13.97 -12.34 -5.22
N THR A 238 14.61 -11.34 -4.61
CA THR A 238 15.97 -10.89 -4.98
C THR A 238 17.00 -11.97 -4.67
N ASP A 239 16.98 -12.52 -3.45
CA ASP A 239 17.89 -13.59 -3.03
C ASP A 239 17.71 -14.85 -3.91
N HIS A 240 16.47 -15.14 -4.34
CA HIS A 240 16.18 -16.21 -5.29
C HIS A 240 16.70 -15.91 -6.71
N ALA A 241 16.44 -14.70 -7.24
CA ALA A 241 16.90 -14.28 -8.57
C ALA A 241 18.43 -14.34 -8.67
N ASP A 242 19.15 -13.83 -7.67
CA ASP A 242 20.61 -13.83 -7.66
C ASP A 242 21.19 -15.24 -7.52
N SER A 243 20.53 -16.13 -6.77
CA SER A 243 20.90 -17.55 -6.70
C SER A 243 20.70 -18.27 -8.05
N VAL A 244 19.56 -18.04 -8.71
CA VAL A 244 19.23 -18.66 -10.01
C VAL A 244 20.12 -18.11 -11.13
N SER A 245 20.37 -16.80 -11.17
CA SER A 245 21.30 -16.19 -12.13
C SER A 245 22.69 -16.80 -11.99
N LYS A 246 23.23 -16.85 -10.77
CA LYS A 246 24.53 -17.44 -10.50
C LYS A 246 24.61 -18.92 -10.89
N GLN A 247 23.56 -19.71 -10.63
CA GLN A 247 23.51 -21.11 -11.04
C GLN A 247 23.46 -21.25 -12.57
N ALA A 248 22.72 -20.39 -13.27
CA ALA A 248 22.63 -20.39 -14.72
C ALA A 248 23.93 -19.93 -15.39
N GLU A 249 24.60 -18.92 -14.82
CA GLU A 249 25.94 -18.49 -15.20
C GLU A 249 26.94 -19.65 -15.05
N GLU A 250 26.96 -20.34 -13.89
CA GLU A 250 27.87 -21.48 -13.65
C GLU A 250 27.61 -22.65 -14.63
N MET A 251 26.35 -23.01 -14.89
CA MET A 251 26.03 -24.05 -15.87
C MET A 251 26.35 -23.64 -17.30
N SER A 252 26.04 -22.39 -17.71
CA SER A 252 26.32 -21.92 -19.07
C SER A 252 27.82 -21.76 -19.33
N LEU A 253 28.61 -21.27 -18.36
CA LEU A 253 30.07 -21.27 -18.43
C LEU A 253 30.61 -22.68 -18.67
N LYS A 254 30.17 -23.65 -17.88
CA LYS A 254 30.60 -25.05 -18.01
C LYS A 254 30.21 -25.69 -19.35
N GLU A 255 29.02 -25.40 -19.88
CA GLU A 255 28.63 -25.87 -21.21
C GLU A 255 29.41 -25.17 -22.33
N ILE A 256 29.72 -23.87 -22.19
CA ILE A 256 30.57 -23.13 -23.12
C ILE A 256 32.00 -23.67 -23.12
N GLU A 257 32.59 -23.92 -21.95
CA GLU A 257 33.94 -24.49 -21.81
C GLU A 257 34.00 -25.88 -22.47
N GLY A 258 33.06 -26.79 -22.16
CA GLY A 258 33.02 -28.12 -22.79
C GLY A 258 32.76 -28.08 -24.31
N TRP A 259 32.00 -27.08 -24.79
CA TRP A 259 31.84 -26.83 -26.23
C TRP A 259 33.13 -26.30 -26.87
N GLN A 260 33.86 -25.41 -26.20
CA GLN A 260 35.16 -24.89 -26.67
C GLN A 260 36.20 -26.02 -26.76
N GLU A 261 36.37 -26.83 -25.71
CA GLU A 261 37.27 -28.00 -25.72
C GLU A 261 36.95 -28.96 -26.89
N SER A 262 35.66 -29.21 -27.14
CA SER A 262 35.20 -30.07 -28.24
C SER A 262 35.45 -29.44 -29.62
N MET A 263 35.35 -28.12 -29.74
CA MET A 263 35.62 -27.37 -30.96
C MET A 263 37.12 -27.33 -31.28
N GLU A 264 37.97 -27.09 -30.29
CA GLU A 264 39.44 -27.16 -30.43
C GLU A 264 39.90 -28.58 -30.82
N LEU A 265 39.29 -29.62 -30.25
CA LEU A 265 39.54 -31.01 -30.64
C LEU A 265 39.11 -31.29 -32.10
N LEU A 266 37.99 -30.74 -32.55
CA LEU A 266 37.54 -30.88 -33.94
C LEU A 266 38.47 -30.13 -34.91
N GLU A 267 38.90 -28.91 -34.59
CA GLU A 267 39.83 -28.16 -35.43
C GLU A 267 41.20 -28.83 -35.54
N THR A 268 41.73 -29.38 -34.43
CA THR A 268 42.99 -30.12 -34.44
C THR A 268 42.89 -31.41 -35.26
N ASN A 269 41.83 -32.22 -35.08
CA ASN A 269 41.59 -33.42 -35.90
C ASN A 269 41.43 -33.10 -37.39
N LYS A 270 40.74 -32.00 -37.72
CA LYS A 270 40.57 -31.55 -39.11
C LYS A 270 41.90 -31.17 -39.75
N LEU A 271 42.75 -30.44 -39.04
CA LEU A 271 44.09 -30.06 -39.51
C LEU A 271 45.01 -31.28 -39.66
N GLU A 272 44.95 -32.25 -38.75
CA GLU A 272 45.68 -33.52 -38.86
C GLU A 272 45.27 -34.31 -40.12
N MET A 273 43.96 -34.45 -40.35
CA MET A 273 43.43 -35.13 -41.53
C MET A 273 43.72 -34.38 -42.83
N GLU A 274 43.72 -33.05 -42.84
CA GLU A 274 44.10 -32.25 -44.02
C GLU A 274 45.55 -32.56 -44.43
N VAL A 275 46.47 -32.61 -43.46
CA VAL A 275 47.87 -33.02 -43.67
C VAL A 275 47.98 -34.48 -44.13
N GLU A 276 47.25 -35.43 -43.53
CA GLU A 276 47.29 -36.83 -43.98
C GLU A 276 46.73 -36.99 -45.41
N SER A 277 45.66 -36.27 -45.74
CA SER A 277 45.05 -36.26 -47.08
C SER A 277 46.01 -35.73 -48.14
N GLU A 278 46.67 -34.59 -47.90
CA GLU A 278 47.70 -34.07 -48.82
C GLU A 278 48.84 -35.06 -49.03
N LEU A 279 49.32 -35.72 -47.96
CA LEU A 279 50.38 -36.72 -48.05
C LEU A 279 49.95 -37.97 -48.84
N VAL A 280 48.72 -38.46 -48.64
CA VAL A 280 48.18 -39.62 -49.39
C VAL A 280 47.95 -39.27 -50.86
N LEU A 281 47.46 -38.08 -51.17
CA LEU A 281 47.29 -37.60 -52.55
C LEU A 281 48.65 -37.40 -53.26
N ALA A 282 49.65 -36.85 -52.55
CA ALA A 282 51.01 -36.72 -53.05
C ALA A 282 51.66 -38.11 -53.30
N ALA A 283 51.47 -39.06 -52.40
CA ALA A 283 51.94 -40.44 -52.57
C ALA A 283 51.26 -41.14 -53.76
N ARG A 284 49.94 -40.96 -53.94
CA ARG A 284 49.19 -41.47 -55.09
C ARG A 284 49.72 -40.89 -56.41
N SER A 285 49.90 -39.58 -56.48
CA SER A 285 50.48 -38.90 -57.66
C SER A 285 51.91 -39.38 -57.94
N GLY A 286 52.75 -39.52 -56.90
CA GLY A 286 54.10 -40.06 -57.03
C GLY A 286 54.14 -41.49 -57.58
N LEU A 287 53.24 -42.36 -57.11
CA LEU A 287 53.08 -43.72 -57.60
C LEU A 287 52.61 -43.75 -59.05
N GLU A 288 51.59 -42.96 -59.41
CA GLU A 288 51.03 -42.89 -60.76
C GLU A 288 52.07 -42.40 -61.78
N ASN A 289 52.83 -41.36 -61.44
CA ASN A 289 53.97 -40.88 -62.23
C ASN A 289 55.09 -41.94 -62.37
N SER A 290 55.35 -42.73 -61.33
CA SER A 290 56.37 -43.79 -61.35
C SER A 290 55.95 -44.99 -62.21
N ILE A 291 54.68 -45.39 -62.15
CA ILE A 291 54.11 -46.43 -63.01
C ILE A 291 54.19 -45.99 -64.47
N GLU A 292 53.74 -44.76 -64.78
CA GLU A 292 53.75 -44.23 -66.16
C GLU A 292 55.17 -44.19 -66.74
N HIS A 293 56.17 -43.70 -65.98
CA HIS A 293 57.57 -43.71 -66.42
C HIS A 293 58.10 -45.14 -66.67
N LEU A 294 57.73 -46.12 -65.85
CA LEU A 294 58.22 -47.50 -66.00
C LEU A 294 57.61 -48.24 -67.20
N ILE A 295 56.41 -47.86 -67.65
CA ILE A 295 55.73 -48.48 -68.81
C ILE A 295 55.92 -47.70 -70.12
N GLU A 296 56.46 -46.49 -70.06
CA GLU A 296 56.62 -45.58 -71.21
C GLU A 296 57.54 -46.15 -72.32
N ASP A 297 58.62 -46.86 -71.97
CA ASP A 297 59.47 -47.55 -72.95
C ASP A 297 58.76 -48.73 -73.63
N ASP A 298 58.06 -49.57 -72.86
CA ASP A 298 57.29 -50.71 -73.37
C ASP A 298 56.06 -50.26 -74.21
N LYS A 299 55.41 -49.13 -73.85
CA LYS A 299 54.38 -48.47 -74.67
C LYS A 299 54.94 -48.04 -76.03
N ARG A 300 56.11 -47.40 -76.04
CA ARG A 300 56.77 -46.97 -77.29
C ARG A 300 57.25 -48.14 -78.14
N GLU A 301 57.69 -49.26 -77.53
CA GLU A 301 58.00 -50.50 -78.24
C GLU A 301 56.76 -51.08 -78.94
N LYS A 302 55.63 -51.20 -78.22
CA LYS A 302 54.34 -51.65 -78.75
C LYS A 302 53.89 -50.85 -79.97
N ASP A 303 53.91 -49.52 -79.88
CA ASP A 303 53.43 -48.64 -80.96
C ASP A 303 54.32 -48.67 -82.21
N MET A 304 55.63 -48.91 -82.05
CA MET A 304 56.54 -49.12 -83.19
C MET A 304 56.33 -50.49 -83.85
N LEU A 305 56.10 -51.55 -83.07
CA LEU A 305 55.84 -52.89 -83.62
C LEU A 305 54.52 -52.95 -84.40
N SER A 306 53.48 -52.24 -83.94
CA SER A 306 52.22 -52.12 -84.69
C SER A 306 52.43 -51.50 -86.08
N LYS A 307 53.13 -50.37 -86.17
CA LYS A 307 53.40 -49.67 -87.44
C LYS A 307 54.27 -50.48 -88.41
N LYS A 308 55.11 -51.38 -87.88
CA LYS A 308 55.94 -52.28 -88.68
C LYS A 308 55.12 -53.42 -89.32
N GLY A 309 53.98 -53.78 -88.71
CA GLY A 309 53.01 -54.72 -89.28
C GLY A 309 52.36 -54.19 -90.56
N ASP A 310 52.00 -52.91 -90.58
CA ASP A 310 51.34 -52.27 -91.73
C ASP A 310 52.24 -52.27 -92.98
N THR A 311 53.55 -52.03 -92.82
CA THR A 311 54.52 -52.03 -93.93
C THR A 311 54.73 -53.40 -94.58
N PHE A 312 54.56 -54.50 -93.84
CA PHE A 312 54.75 -55.85 -94.39
C PHE A 312 53.52 -56.38 -95.16
N ALA A 313 52.39 -55.66 -95.14
CA ALA A 313 51.20 -56.01 -95.91
C ALA A 313 51.39 -55.83 -97.43
N GLU A 314 52.24 -54.89 -97.86
CA GLU A 314 52.52 -54.62 -99.28
C GLU A 314 53.49 -55.65 -99.90
N GLU A 315 54.43 -56.18 -99.11
CA GLU A 315 55.41 -57.19 -99.55
C GLU A 315 54.82 -58.62 -99.64
N LEU A 316 53.60 -58.83 -99.11
CA LEU A 316 52.97 -60.14 -98.92
C LEU A 316 52.59 -60.87 -100.22
N ALA A 317 52.49 -60.16 -101.35
CA ALA A 317 52.11 -60.74 -102.65
C ALA A 317 53.19 -61.68 -103.23
N GLU A 318 54.48 -61.35 -103.05
CA GLU A 318 55.59 -62.20 -103.52
C GLU A 318 55.95 -63.31 -102.50
N LEU A 319 55.58 -63.12 -101.23
CA LEU A 319 55.95 -63.99 -100.11
C LEU A 319 55.09 -65.25 -99.94
N LEU A 320 54.07 -65.50 -100.77
CA LEU A 320 53.15 -66.66 -100.65
C LEU A 320 53.85 -68.04 -100.64
N LYS A 321 55.12 -68.12 -101.08
CA LYS A 321 55.95 -69.35 -101.00
C LYS A 321 56.80 -69.44 -99.73
N LEU A 322 57.03 -68.32 -99.06
CA LEU A 322 57.70 -68.20 -97.75
C LEU A 322 56.69 -68.25 -96.58
N VAL A 323 55.39 -68.01 -96.84
CA VAL A 323 54.29 -68.04 -95.84
C VAL A 323 54.37 -69.23 -94.89
N ARG A 324 54.57 -70.46 -95.37
CA ARG A 324 54.67 -71.66 -94.49
C ARG A 324 55.88 -71.68 -93.56
N LEU A 325 56.90 -70.87 -93.84
CA LEU A 325 58.09 -70.73 -92.99
C LEU A 325 57.93 -69.53 -92.04
N LYS A 326 57.17 -68.50 -92.46
CA LYS A 326 56.77 -67.35 -91.64
C LYS A 326 55.59 -67.61 -90.71
N GLU A 327 54.73 -68.61 -90.95
CA GLU A 327 53.66 -69.02 -90.03
C GLU A 327 54.21 -69.40 -88.64
N ALA A 328 55.38 -70.03 -88.58
CA ALA A 328 56.10 -70.32 -87.33
C ALA A 328 56.64 -69.04 -86.65
N GLU A 329 57.06 -68.04 -87.43
CA GLU A 329 57.62 -66.78 -86.95
C GLU A 329 56.53 -65.77 -86.53
N ILE A 330 55.32 -65.88 -87.10
CA ILE A 330 54.12 -65.16 -86.63
C ILE A 330 53.68 -65.72 -85.28
N ALA A 331 53.76 -67.04 -85.07
CA ALA A 331 53.56 -67.62 -83.74
C ALA A 331 54.61 -67.12 -82.73
N GLU A 332 55.89 -67.01 -83.14
CA GLU A 332 56.96 -66.43 -82.31
C GLU A 332 56.73 -64.93 -81.98
N ASN A 333 56.28 -64.11 -82.94
CA ASN A 333 56.01 -62.69 -82.70
C ASN A 333 54.73 -62.45 -81.90
N ASN A 334 53.68 -63.25 -82.08
CA ASN A 334 52.52 -63.20 -81.20
C ASN A 334 52.91 -63.63 -79.77
N SER A 335 53.80 -64.63 -79.64
CA SER A 335 54.39 -64.99 -78.34
C SER A 335 55.16 -63.82 -77.73
N ARG A 336 55.97 -63.07 -78.49
CA ARG A 336 56.69 -61.88 -77.98
C ARG A 336 55.76 -60.74 -77.59
N ILE A 337 54.73 -60.44 -78.38
CA ILE A 337 53.73 -59.41 -78.03
C ILE A 337 53.00 -59.80 -76.73
N GLN A 338 52.66 -61.07 -76.59
CA GLN A 338 52.11 -61.60 -75.35
C GLN A 338 53.11 -61.50 -74.18
N GLU A 339 54.39 -61.79 -74.41
CA GLU A 339 55.48 -61.64 -73.43
C GLU A 339 55.62 -60.17 -72.95
N VAL A 340 55.56 -59.18 -73.84
CA VAL A 340 55.56 -57.75 -73.47
C VAL A 340 54.29 -57.37 -72.72
N GLN A 341 53.13 -57.86 -73.14
CA GLN A 341 51.87 -57.63 -72.42
C GLN A 341 51.88 -58.26 -71.02
N GLU A 342 52.52 -59.43 -70.86
CA GLU A 342 52.77 -60.09 -69.58
C GLU A 342 53.80 -59.31 -68.74
N ARG A 343 54.84 -58.69 -69.34
CA ARG A 343 55.74 -57.75 -68.64
C ARG A 343 55.00 -56.52 -68.11
N ILE A 344 54.20 -55.84 -68.93
CA ILE A 344 53.37 -54.70 -68.50
C ILE A 344 52.42 -55.12 -67.38
N THR A 345 51.74 -56.25 -67.55
CA THR A 345 50.82 -56.80 -66.52
C THR A 345 51.58 -57.19 -65.25
N SER A 346 52.83 -57.65 -65.34
CA SER A 346 53.70 -57.92 -64.20
C SER A 346 54.11 -56.64 -63.47
N VAL A 347 54.40 -55.54 -64.17
CA VAL A 347 54.70 -54.24 -63.54
C VAL A 347 53.45 -53.69 -62.85
N VAL A 348 52.29 -53.66 -63.51
CA VAL A 348 51.03 -53.20 -62.89
C VAL A 348 50.64 -54.06 -61.69
N SER A 349 50.76 -55.39 -61.78
CA SER A 349 50.43 -56.29 -60.65
C SER A 349 51.40 -56.19 -59.47
N ARG A 350 52.67 -55.79 -59.68
CA ARG A 350 53.60 -55.47 -58.57
C ARG A 350 53.15 -54.26 -57.75
N PHE A 351 52.50 -53.28 -58.37
CA PHE A 351 51.99 -52.08 -57.69
C PHE A 351 50.53 -52.19 -57.24
N TYR A 352 49.80 -53.22 -57.69
CA TYR A 352 48.38 -53.44 -57.34
C TYR A 352 48.13 -53.48 -55.82
N GLY A 353 49.04 -54.08 -55.04
CA GLY A 353 48.96 -54.06 -53.58
C GLY A 353 49.05 -52.63 -53.02
N SER A 354 50.08 -51.88 -53.38
CA SER A 354 50.26 -50.49 -52.94
C SER A 354 49.14 -49.56 -53.40
N GLN A 355 48.58 -49.78 -54.60
CA GLN A 355 47.44 -49.02 -55.08
C GLN A 355 46.15 -49.37 -54.31
N SER A 356 45.91 -50.66 -54.02
CA SER A 356 44.81 -51.09 -53.16
C SER A 356 44.92 -50.52 -51.74
N ASP A 357 46.13 -50.45 -51.18
CA ASP A 357 46.38 -49.87 -49.85
C ASP A 357 46.14 -48.35 -49.85
N ILE A 358 46.57 -47.64 -50.91
CA ILE A 358 46.29 -46.20 -51.09
C ILE A 358 44.79 -45.95 -51.27
N ASP A 359 44.10 -46.71 -52.12
CA ASP A 359 42.67 -46.57 -52.36
C ASP A 359 41.83 -46.93 -51.12
N LEU A 360 42.29 -47.88 -50.29
CA LEU A 360 41.70 -48.18 -48.99
C LEU A 360 41.87 -47.00 -48.02
N LYS A 361 43.09 -46.46 -47.88
CA LYS A 361 43.34 -45.27 -47.06
C LYS A 361 42.51 -44.07 -47.49
N LEU A 362 42.36 -43.84 -48.80
CA LEU A 362 41.58 -42.73 -49.35
C LEU A 362 40.09 -42.87 -48.98
N LYS A 363 39.55 -44.11 -48.98
CA LYS A 363 38.20 -44.39 -48.47
C LYS A 363 38.08 -44.15 -46.97
N THR A 364 39.02 -44.63 -46.16
CA THR A 364 39.02 -44.42 -44.70
C THR A 364 39.11 -42.92 -44.34
N LEU A 365 39.94 -42.15 -45.06
CA LEU A 365 40.01 -40.69 -44.92
C LEU A 365 38.70 -40.01 -45.34
N HIS A 366 38.04 -40.48 -46.40
CA HIS A 366 36.75 -39.94 -46.82
C HIS A 366 35.64 -40.24 -45.79
N GLU A 367 35.62 -41.44 -45.21
CA GLU A 367 34.73 -41.80 -44.11
C GLU A 367 35.00 -40.92 -42.87
N ALA A 368 36.28 -40.70 -42.51
CA ALA A 368 36.68 -39.80 -41.43
C ALA A 368 36.26 -38.33 -41.67
N GLN A 369 36.42 -37.81 -42.89
CA GLN A 369 35.92 -36.49 -43.30
C GLN A 369 34.42 -36.38 -43.07
N THR A 370 33.62 -37.34 -43.56
CA THR A 370 32.15 -37.30 -43.37
C THR A 370 31.74 -37.39 -41.89
N LYS A 371 32.51 -38.09 -41.06
CA LYS A 371 32.32 -38.13 -39.61
C LYS A 371 32.58 -36.76 -38.98
N MET A 372 33.70 -36.11 -39.29
CA MET A 372 33.99 -34.77 -38.78
C MET A 372 33.00 -33.71 -39.28
N ASP A 373 32.51 -33.81 -40.52
CA ASP A 373 31.45 -32.92 -41.02
C ASP A 373 30.13 -33.09 -40.23
N SER A 374 29.85 -34.29 -39.72
CA SER A 374 28.71 -34.55 -38.84
C SER A 374 28.93 -34.06 -37.40
N GLU A 375 30.16 -34.18 -36.88
CA GLU A 375 30.56 -33.66 -35.56
C GLU A 375 30.53 -32.11 -35.55
N ALA A 376 30.96 -31.47 -36.64
CA ALA A 376 30.83 -30.02 -36.84
C ALA A 376 29.37 -29.55 -36.77
N GLN A 377 28.46 -30.25 -37.43
CA GLN A 377 27.02 -29.94 -37.40
C GLN A 377 26.44 -30.13 -35.99
N ALA A 378 26.86 -31.18 -35.27
CA ALA A 378 26.45 -31.41 -33.89
C ALA A 378 26.93 -30.29 -32.94
N LEU A 379 28.17 -29.79 -33.10
CA LEU A 379 28.69 -28.67 -32.32
C LEU A 379 27.98 -27.33 -32.64
N VAL A 380 27.57 -27.10 -33.88
CA VAL A 380 26.75 -25.92 -34.24
C VAL A 380 25.37 -26.00 -33.58
N LEU A 381 24.73 -27.16 -33.57
CA LEU A 381 23.47 -27.37 -32.84
C LEU A 381 23.67 -27.15 -31.34
N LYS A 382 24.70 -27.74 -30.74
CA LYS A 382 25.02 -27.57 -29.31
C LYS A 382 25.27 -26.12 -28.94
N LYS A 383 25.94 -25.34 -29.80
CA LYS A 383 26.09 -23.89 -29.60
C LYS A 383 24.74 -23.17 -29.58
N SER A 384 23.85 -23.50 -30.52
CA SER A 384 22.51 -22.91 -30.56
C SER A 384 21.65 -23.29 -29.34
N GLU A 385 21.81 -24.50 -28.78
CA GLU A 385 21.16 -24.89 -27.52
C GLU A 385 21.62 -24.04 -26.34
N ILE A 386 22.94 -23.82 -26.21
CA ILE A 386 23.54 -22.98 -25.17
C ILE A 386 23.04 -21.54 -25.28
N ASP A 387 23.06 -20.95 -26.48
CA ASP A 387 22.61 -19.56 -26.70
C ASP A 387 21.11 -19.38 -26.44
N ASN A 388 20.29 -20.39 -26.78
CA ASN A 388 18.87 -20.42 -26.43
C ASN A 388 18.64 -20.56 -24.91
N PHE A 389 19.45 -21.35 -24.20
CA PHE A 389 19.35 -21.50 -22.75
C PHE A 389 19.69 -20.18 -22.01
N ILE A 390 20.76 -19.51 -22.44
CA ILE A 390 21.19 -18.22 -21.89
C ILE A 390 20.08 -17.18 -22.08
N SER A 391 19.63 -16.97 -23.32
CA SER A 391 18.61 -15.96 -23.62
C SER A 391 17.27 -16.20 -22.92
N LEU A 392 16.82 -17.46 -22.80
CA LEU A 392 15.61 -17.81 -22.05
C LEU A 392 15.77 -17.54 -20.54
N THR A 393 16.99 -17.68 -20.00
CA THR A 393 17.25 -17.46 -18.57
C THR A 393 17.39 -15.98 -18.25
N GLU A 394 18.10 -15.21 -19.09
CA GLU A 394 18.14 -13.74 -19.02
C GLU A 394 16.72 -13.13 -19.10
N GLN A 395 15.86 -13.65 -19.98
CA GLN A 395 14.46 -13.21 -20.07
C GLN A 395 13.68 -13.49 -18.77
N LYS A 396 13.85 -14.68 -18.18
CA LYS A 396 13.18 -15.04 -16.92
C LYS A 396 13.68 -14.20 -15.74
N ASP A 397 14.99 -13.95 -15.65
CA ASP A 397 15.58 -13.08 -14.64
C ASP A 397 15.09 -11.64 -14.78
N SER A 398 15.05 -11.09 -16.00
CA SER A 398 14.50 -9.76 -16.26
C SER A 398 13.03 -9.63 -15.82
N ASN A 399 12.18 -10.61 -16.17
CA ASN A 399 10.77 -10.63 -15.76
C ASN A 399 10.64 -10.70 -14.23
N LEU A 400 11.45 -11.54 -13.57
CA LEU A 400 11.45 -11.67 -12.11
C LEU A 400 11.90 -10.36 -11.43
N ARG A 401 12.94 -9.70 -11.93
CA ARG A 401 13.40 -8.40 -11.41
C ARG A 401 12.36 -7.29 -11.62
N GLU A 402 11.60 -7.32 -12.71
CA GLU A 402 10.46 -6.38 -12.90
C GLU A 402 9.39 -6.58 -11.81
N ILE A 403 8.99 -7.83 -11.54
CA ILE A 403 8.04 -8.17 -10.47
C ILE A 403 8.54 -7.73 -9.09
N ILE A 404 9.82 -8.00 -8.77
CA ILE A 404 10.46 -7.60 -7.50
C ILE A 404 10.45 -6.08 -7.34
N ASN A 405 10.85 -5.34 -8.38
CA ASN A 405 10.86 -3.87 -8.37
C ASN A 405 9.44 -3.30 -8.18
N ALA A 406 8.43 -3.89 -8.83
CA ALA A 406 7.04 -3.52 -8.62
C ALA A 406 6.62 -3.72 -7.15
N CYS A 407 6.90 -4.88 -6.55
CA CYS A 407 6.59 -5.16 -5.14
C CYS A 407 7.31 -4.19 -4.17
N SER A 408 8.58 -3.88 -4.42
CA SER A 408 9.32 -2.88 -3.62
C SER A 408 8.73 -1.47 -3.74
N SER A 409 8.22 -1.09 -4.92
CA SER A 409 7.55 0.20 -5.11
C SER A 409 6.16 0.24 -4.44
N GLU A 410 5.43 -0.87 -4.46
CA GLU A 410 4.13 -1.04 -3.81
C GLU A 410 4.27 -0.97 -2.28
N ALA A 411 5.28 -1.65 -1.70
CA ALA A 411 5.62 -1.55 -0.29
C ALA A 411 5.93 -0.10 0.16
N LYS A 412 6.70 0.65 -0.64
CA LYS A 412 7.01 2.06 -0.37
C LYS A 412 5.77 2.96 -0.43
N ALA A 413 4.85 2.71 -1.36
CA ALA A 413 3.58 3.42 -1.43
C ALA A 413 2.68 3.14 -0.21
N CYS A 414 2.67 1.91 0.30
CA CYS A 414 2.02 1.56 1.57
C CYS A 414 2.67 2.31 2.75
N GLN A 415 4.00 2.33 2.88
CA GLN A 415 4.71 3.08 3.94
C GLN A 415 4.42 4.60 3.90
N GLN A 416 4.35 5.21 2.72
CA GLN A 416 3.97 6.61 2.55
C GLN A 416 2.52 6.88 2.97
N SER A 417 1.60 5.97 2.62
CA SER A 417 0.19 6.06 3.02
C SER A 417 0.04 5.98 4.55
N VAL A 418 0.76 5.04 5.19
CA VAL A 418 0.86 4.91 6.65
C VAL A 418 1.37 6.20 7.31
N GLU A 419 2.43 6.82 6.79
CA GLU A 419 2.97 8.06 7.36
C GLU A 419 1.94 9.19 7.31
N ILE A 420 1.27 9.37 6.16
CA ILE A 420 0.24 10.39 5.96
C ILE A 420 -0.97 10.13 6.88
N ARG A 421 -1.47 8.89 6.93
CA ARG A 421 -2.57 8.49 7.82
C ARG A 421 -2.23 8.80 9.28
N ARG A 422 -1.00 8.50 9.72
CA ARG A 422 -0.56 8.77 11.10
C ARG A 422 -0.52 10.26 11.41
N LYS A 423 0.01 11.10 10.50
CA LYS A 423 -0.01 12.57 10.64
C LYS A 423 -1.45 13.11 10.76
N LEU A 424 -2.36 12.65 9.89
CA LEU A 424 -3.77 13.05 9.90
C LEU A 424 -4.51 12.54 11.15
N ALA A 425 -4.25 11.31 11.60
CA ALA A 425 -4.81 10.75 12.83
C ALA A 425 -4.40 11.57 14.07
N SER A 426 -3.12 11.92 14.20
CA SER A 426 -2.64 12.81 15.28
C SER A 426 -3.30 14.18 15.23
N SER A 427 -3.57 14.72 14.03
CA SER A 427 -4.25 16.02 13.86
C SER A 427 -5.69 15.99 14.38
N ILE A 428 -6.44 14.93 14.05
CA ILE A 428 -7.82 14.72 14.52
C ILE A 428 -7.85 14.52 16.04
N LEU A 429 -6.96 13.69 16.57
CA LEU A 429 -6.82 13.47 18.01
C LEU A 429 -6.57 14.79 18.74
N LYS A 430 -5.64 15.61 18.25
CA LYS A 430 -5.34 16.91 18.85
C LYS A 430 -6.54 17.85 18.83
N SER A 431 -7.25 17.94 17.70
CA SER A 431 -8.50 18.71 17.60
C SER A 431 -9.58 18.22 18.58
N ARG A 432 -9.71 16.90 18.79
CA ARG A 432 -10.67 16.30 19.73
C ARG A 432 -10.29 16.60 21.18
N GLU A 433 -9.01 16.47 21.53
CA GLU A 433 -8.47 16.82 22.85
C GLU A 433 -8.72 18.29 23.19
N ASP A 434 -8.40 19.21 22.26
CA ASP A 434 -8.59 20.65 22.48
C ASP A 434 -10.08 20.99 22.65
N ARG A 435 -10.97 20.40 21.85
CA ARG A 435 -12.43 20.52 22.00
C ARG A 435 -12.92 20.06 23.38
N ILE A 436 -12.45 18.91 23.87
CA ILE A 436 -12.79 18.38 25.20
C ILE A 436 -12.20 19.27 26.31
N GLY A 437 -10.99 19.81 26.11
CA GLY A 437 -10.37 20.78 27.01
C GLY A 437 -11.20 22.05 27.16
N PHE A 438 -11.65 22.63 26.05
CA PHE A 438 -12.53 23.80 26.08
C PHE A 438 -13.89 23.51 26.72
N LEU A 439 -14.50 22.33 26.50
CA LEU A 439 -15.75 21.94 27.19
C LEU A 439 -15.60 21.92 28.72
N LYS A 440 -14.52 21.31 29.23
CA LYS A 440 -14.24 21.25 30.67
C LYS A 440 -13.98 22.63 31.27
N MET A 441 -13.20 23.46 30.56
CA MET A 441 -12.94 24.84 30.95
C MET A 441 -14.21 25.70 30.96
N GLU A 442 -15.11 25.51 29.98
CA GLU A 442 -16.43 26.18 29.94
C GLU A 442 -17.28 25.77 31.16
N GLU A 443 -17.29 24.49 31.53
CA GLU A 443 -17.99 23.98 32.72
C GLU A 443 -17.40 24.56 34.03
N GLU A 444 -16.08 24.56 34.20
CA GLU A 444 -15.39 25.15 35.36
C GLU A 444 -15.71 26.65 35.52
N ILE A 445 -15.65 27.42 34.43
CA ILE A 445 -15.98 28.85 34.44
C ILE A 445 -17.47 29.09 34.77
N LEU A 446 -18.38 28.24 34.28
CA LEU A 446 -19.80 28.35 34.62
C LEU A 446 -20.06 28.05 36.11
N GLN A 447 -19.33 27.12 36.71
CA GLN A 447 -19.37 26.87 38.16
C GLN A 447 -18.85 28.08 38.96
N ASP A 448 -17.72 28.68 38.56
CA ASP A 448 -17.20 29.93 39.14
C ASP A 448 -18.25 31.06 39.12
N ILE A 449 -18.90 31.27 37.96
CA ILE A 449 -19.96 32.29 37.78
C ILE A 449 -21.14 32.00 38.71
N GLN A 450 -21.55 30.74 38.85
CA GLN A 450 -22.66 30.37 39.75
C GLN A 450 -22.32 30.65 41.22
N VAL A 451 -21.09 30.34 41.67
CA VAL A 451 -20.61 30.65 43.03
C VAL A 451 -20.59 32.16 43.27
N LEU A 452 -20.07 32.96 42.33
CA LEU A 452 -20.05 34.43 42.45
C LEU A 452 -21.47 35.04 42.48
N ARG A 453 -22.40 34.51 41.68
CA ARG A 453 -23.81 34.92 41.68
C ARG A 453 -24.49 34.61 43.03
N GLN A 454 -24.21 33.45 43.63
CA GLN A 454 -24.69 33.13 44.98
C GLN A 454 -24.12 34.09 46.02
N GLN A 455 -22.80 34.34 46.02
CA GLN A 455 -22.16 35.29 46.94
C GLN A 455 -22.74 36.71 46.82
N THR A 456 -23.09 37.13 45.60
CA THR A 456 -23.76 38.41 45.33
C THR A 456 -25.18 38.44 45.91
N SER A 457 -25.93 37.34 45.80
CA SER A 457 -27.27 37.19 46.39
C SER A 457 -27.21 37.26 47.93
N ASP A 458 -26.30 36.51 48.54
CA ASP A 458 -26.09 36.49 50.00
C ASP A 458 -25.69 37.88 50.53
N ALA A 459 -24.80 38.58 49.81
CA ALA A 459 -24.38 39.93 50.16
C ALA A 459 -25.51 40.96 50.02
N ARG A 460 -26.38 40.85 49.00
CA ARG A 460 -27.58 41.69 48.86
C ARG A 460 -28.59 41.45 49.99
N THR A 461 -28.80 40.20 50.40
CA THR A 461 -29.63 39.87 51.57
C THR A 461 -29.07 40.48 52.86
N SER A 462 -27.76 40.35 53.10
CA SER A 462 -27.07 41.00 54.23
C SER A 462 -27.20 42.52 54.19
N LEU A 463 -27.04 43.15 53.02
CA LEU A 463 -27.21 44.59 52.83
C LEU A 463 -28.64 45.05 53.17
N GLN A 464 -29.67 44.28 52.81
CA GLN A 464 -31.06 44.54 53.17
C GLN A 464 -31.28 44.48 54.69
N GLU A 465 -30.76 43.44 55.35
CA GLU A 465 -30.81 43.34 56.82
C GLU A 465 -30.13 44.52 57.51
N ILE A 466 -28.88 44.83 57.14
CA ILE A 466 -28.11 45.92 57.74
C ILE A 466 -28.83 47.27 57.50
N SER A 467 -29.42 47.48 56.32
CA SER A 467 -30.22 48.67 56.01
C SER A 467 -31.48 48.78 56.87
N SER A 468 -32.15 47.67 57.18
CA SER A 468 -33.29 47.67 58.11
C SER A 468 -32.86 48.05 59.54
N ARG A 469 -31.71 47.54 60.01
CA ARG A 469 -31.13 47.89 61.32
C ARG A 469 -30.75 49.37 61.38
N LYS A 470 -30.20 49.93 60.29
CA LYS A 470 -29.93 51.37 60.15
C LYS A 470 -31.19 52.20 60.38
N ALA A 471 -32.30 51.85 59.75
CA ALA A 471 -33.58 52.58 59.91
C ALA A 471 -34.08 52.57 61.36
N VAL A 472 -33.97 51.44 62.06
CA VAL A 472 -34.33 51.33 63.49
C VAL A 472 -33.45 52.24 64.36
N ILE A 473 -32.12 52.21 64.18
CA ILE A 473 -31.21 53.07 64.96
C ILE A 473 -31.48 54.57 64.67
N GLN A 474 -31.76 54.93 63.41
CA GLN A 474 -32.13 56.31 63.06
C GLN A 474 -33.45 56.75 63.74
N GLN A 475 -34.43 55.85 63.84
CA GLN A 475 -35.68 56.09 64.57
C GLN A 475 -35.45 56.25 66.09
N ASP A 476 -34.58 55.44 66.69
CA ASP A 476 -34.19 55.56 68.09
C ASP A 476 -33.48 56.89 68.37
N ILE A 477 -32.52 57.29 67.53
CA ILE A 477 -31.83 58.60 67.61
C ILE A 477 -32.85 59.75 67.53
N ALA A 478 -33.80 59.70 66.60
CA ALA A 478 -34.86 60.70 66.49
C ALA A 478 -35.73 60.76 67.76
N THR A 479 -36.09 59.61 68.31
CA THR A 479 -36.89 59.47 69.54
C THR A 479 -36.14 59.99 70.76
N PHE A 480 -34.85 59.69 70.92
CA PHE A 480 -34.02 60.22 72.01
C PHE A 480 -33.85 61.74 71.89
N LYS A 481 -33.60 62.27 70.68
CA LYS A 481 -33.55 63.73 70.43
C LYS A 481 -34.88 64.41 70.78
N GLN A 482 -36.02 63.81 70.44
CA GLN A 482 -37.33 64.34 70.81
C GLN A 482 -37.51 64.39 72.33
N LYS A 483 -37.19 63.31 73.05
CA LYS A 483 -37.27 63.25 74.53
C LYS A 483 -36.34 64.26 75.20
N LEU A 484 -35.09 64.36 74.75
CA LEU A 484 -34.14 65.37 75.22
C LEU A 484 -34.69 66.80 75.00
N SER A 485 -35.28 67.09 73.83
CA SER A 485 -35.87 68.41 73.56
C SER A 485 -37.09 68.77 74.43
N PHE A 486 -37.78 67.77 74.99
CA PHE A 486 -38.84 67.96 75.98
C PHE A 486 -38.23 68.25 77.37
N ILE A 487 -37.24 67.46 77.78
CA ILE A 487 -36.49 67.64 79.03
C ILE A 487 -35.81 69.01 79.08
N ASP A 488 -35.21 69.46 77.98
CA ASP A 488 -34.55 70.78 77.87
C ASP A 488 -35.52 71.96 78.02
N LYS A 489 -36.82 71.76 77.75
CA LYS A 489 -37.87 72.75 78.03
C LYS A 489 -38.38 72.66 79.45
N ARG A 490 -38.66 71.43 79.94
CA ARG A 490 -39.26 71.20 81.26
C ARG A 490 -38.29 71.43 82.43
N GLY A 491 -36.99 71.19 82.25
CA GLY A 491 -35.98 71.40 83.28
C GLY A 491 -35.91 72.86 83.80
N PRO A 492 -35.77 73.87 82.91
CA PRO A 492 -35.85 75.28 83.28
C PRO A 492 -37.17 75.69 83.94
N GLU A 493 -38.30 75.14 83.49
CA GLU A 493 -39.61 75.36 84.10
C GLU A 493 -39.67 74.85 85.54
N LEU A 494 -39.25 73.60 85.79
CA LEU A 494 -39.20 73.02 87.14
C LEU A 494 -38.27 73.81 88.07
N GLU A 495 -37.12 74.29 87.57
CA GLU A 495 -36.22 75.12 88.37
C GLU A 495 -36.81 76.51 88.67
N ALA A 496 -37.67 77.05 87.79
CA ALA A 496 -38.43 78.27 88.05
C ALA A 496 -39.58 78.04 89.05
N GLU A 497 -40.38 76.97 88.87
CA GLU A 497 -41.45 76.55 89.78
C GLU A 497 -40.92 76.32 91.21
N LYS A 498 -39.78 75.62 91.33
CA LYS A 498 -39.04 75.42 92.59
C LYS A 498 -38.65 76.74 93.26
N LYS A 499 -38.13 77.71 92.50
CA LYS A 499 -37.77 79.05 93.02
C LYS A 499 -39.00 79.81 93.51
N VAL A 500 -40.12 79.73 92.78
CA VAL A 500 -41.40 80.33 93.21
C VAL A 500 -41.93 79.67 94.49
N ALA A 501 -41.94 78.33 94.56
CA ALA A 501 -42.36 77.59 95.75
C ALA A 501 -41.49 77.89 96.98
N ALA A 502 -40.16 78.02 96.79
CA ALA A 502 -39.22 78.40 97.84
C ALA A 502 -39.43 79.86 98.30
N ALA A 503 -39.66 80.80 97.36
CA ALA A 503 -39.97 82.19 97.69
C ALA A 503 -41.30 82.33 98.45
N ALA A 504 -42.30 81.50 98.12
CA ALA A 504 -43.55 81.35 98.86
C ALA A 504 -43.41 80.61 100.20
N ARG A 505 -42.18 80.24 100.61
CA ARG A 505 -41.86 79.47 101.85
C ARG A 505 -42.51 78.08 101.92
N ASN A 506 -42.97 77.53 100.80
CA ASN A 506 -43.48 76.16 100.72
C ASN A 506 -42.33 75.17 100.46
N PHE A 507 -41.51 74.93 101.48
CA PHE A 507 -40.31 74.09 101.38
C PHE A 507 -40.60 72.62 101.04
N LYS A 508 -41.79 72.10 101.37
CA LYS A 508 -42.18 70.73 100.98
C LYS A 508 -42.36 70.62 99.47
N GLU A 509 -43.07 71.56 98.87
CA GLU A 509 -43.29 71.57 97.43
C GLU A 509 -42.00 71.91 96.66
N ALA A 510 -41.20 72.86 97.15
CA ALA A 510 -39.87 73.13 96.59
C ALA A 510 -38.94 71.90 96.66
N GLY A 511 -39.03 71.09 97.73
CA GLY A 511 -38.31 69.82 97.85
C GLY A 511 -38.80 68.74 96.88
N ARG A 512 -40.12 68.64 96.68
CA ARG A 512 -40.74 67.74 95.69
C ARG A 512 -40.29 68.07 94.27
N ILE A 513 -40.39 69.35 93.88
CA ILE A 513 -39.97 69.84 92.56
C ILE A 513 -38.45 69.68 92.37
N ALA A 514 -37.64 69.88 93.42
CA ALA A 514 -36.19 69.62 93.34
C ALA A 514 -35.86 68.13 93.13
N ALA A 515 -36.63 67.21 93.70
CA ALA A 515 -36.48 65.77 93.44
C ALA A 515 -36.92 65.41 92.01
N GLU A 516 -38.01 66.00 91.51
CA GLU A 516 -38.49 65.85 90.13
C GLU A 516 -37.45 66.36 89.12
N ALA A 517 -36.91 67.58 89.33
CA ALA A 517 -35.85 68.14 88.50
C ALA A 517 -34.55 67.29 88.52
N LYS A 518 -34.20 66.71 89.68
CA LYS A 518 -33.06 65.78 89.77
C LYS A 518 -33.31 64.48 89.00
N ALA A 519 -34.51 63.91 89.10
CA ALA A 519 -34.88 62.71 88.36
C ALA A 519 -34.87 62.95 86.84
N LEU A 520 -35.43 64.09 86.40
CA LEU A 520 -35.40 64.55 85.00
C LEU A 520 -33.96 64.75 84.49
N ASN A 521 -33.04 65.25 85.33
CA ASN A 521 -31.64 65.36 84.97
C ASN A 521 -30.92 64.01 84.86
N SER A 522 -31.21 63.03 85.73
CA SER A 522 -30.68 61.67 85.56
C SER A 522 -31.23 60.98 84.31
N GLU A 523 -32.51 61.19 83.97
CA GLU A 523 -33.08 60.72 82.70
C GLU A 523 -32.40 61.40 81.49
N LYS A 524 -32.06 62.70 81.61
CA LYS A 524 -31.28 63.42 80.59
C LYS A 524 -29.90 62.78 80.35
N GLU A 525 -29.17 62.49 81.42
CA GLU A 525 -27.85 61.85 81.36
C GLU A 525 -27.94 60.43 80.77
N GLU A 526 -28.96 59.65 81.14
CA GLU A 526 -29.22 58.33 80.56
C GLU A 526 -29.60 58.40 79.07
N LEU A 527 -30.42 59.37 78.66
CA LEU A 527 -30.79 59.60 77.26
C LEU A 527 -29.60 60.09 76.42
N HIS A 528 -28.70 60.91 76.98
CA HIS A 528 -27.45 61.25 76.32
C HIS A 528 -26.56 60.02 76.12
N ALA A 529 -26.38 59.18 77.13
CA ALA A 529 -25.61 57.94 77.00
C ALA A 529 -26.19 56.98 75.93
N LYS A 530 -27.52 56.87 75.86
CA LYS A 530 -28.21 56.10 74.81
C LYS A 530 -28.05 56.71 73.42
N LEU A 531 -28.09 58.04 73.32
CA LEU A 531 -27.91 58.75 72.05
C LEU A 531 -26.47 58.62 71.52
N GLU A 532 -25.45 58.78 72.37
CA GLU A 532 -24.06 58.57 71.99
C GLU A 532 -23.82 57.13 71.52
N LYS A 533 -24.34 56.13 72.26
CA LYS A 533 -24.25 54.73 71.84
C LYS A 533 -24.95 54.50 70.49
N ALA A 534 -26.17 54.99 70.31
CA ALA A 534 -26.89 54.84 69.06
C ALA A 534 -26.16 55.54 67.88
N ALA A 535 -25.46 56.65 68.14
CA ALA A 535 -24.63 57.31 67.13
C ALA A 535 -23.39 56.47 66.77
N THR A 536 -22.70 55.84 67.73
CA THR A 536 -21.57 54.94 67.43
C THR A 536 -22.01 53.66 66.73
N ASP A 537 -23.15 53.10 67.12
CA ASP A 537 -23.73 51.92 66.49
C ASP A 537 -24.18 52.24 65.04
N LEU A 538 -24.69 53.46 64.78
CA LEU A 538 -24.98 53.95 63.43
C LEU A 538 -23.72 54.08 62.57
N GLU A 539 -22.64 54.67 63.10
CA GLU A 539 -21.36 54.81 62.38
C GLU A 539 -20.76 53.45 62.01
N ALA A 540 -20.88 52.45 62.89
CA ALA A 540 -20.48 51.07 62.60
C ALA A 540 -21.32 50.47 61.45
N ILE A 541 -22.65 50.58 61.53
CA ILE A 541 -23.56 50.09 60.49
C ILE A 541 -23.30 50.78 59.13
N GLU A 542 -22.97 52.06 59.10
CA GLU A 542 -22.65 52.76 57.85
C GLU A 542 -21.33 52.28 57.21
N LYS A 543 -20.35 51.87 58.02
CA LYS A 543 -19.14 51.19 57.53
C LYS A 543 -19.46 49.80 56.97
N ASP A 544 -20.29 49.02 57.67
CA ASP A 544 -20.71 47.69 57.24
C ASP A 544 -21.51 47.72 55.92
N ILE A 545 -22.40 48.70 55.74
CA ILE A 545 -23.10 48.96 54.47
C ILE A 545 -22.10 49.25 53.35
N THR A 546 -21.11 50.10 53.62
CA THR A 546 -20.10 50.48 52.62
C THR A 546 -19.26 49.27 52.22
N ALA A 547 -18.77 48.49 53.19
CA ALA A 547 -18.00 47.27 52.94
C ALA A 547 -18.81 46.20 52.18
N THR A 548 -20.09 46.00 52.53
CA THR A 548 -20.97 45.06 51.83
C THR A 548 -21.26 45.51 50.40
N THR A 549 -21.42 46.82 50.17
CA THR A 549 -21.62 47.38 48.83
C THR A 549 -20.38 47.21 47.94
N VAL A 550 -19.19 47.45 48.48
CA VAL A 550 -17.91 47.20 47.77
C VAL A 550 -17.80 45.73 47.40
N LYS A 551 -18.08 44.80 48.33
CA LYS A 551 -18.06 43.36 48.05
C LYS A 551 -19.02 42.97 46.91
N ILE A 552 -20.22 43.53 46.87
CA ILE A 552 -21.18 43.29 45.76
C ILE A 552 -20.58 43.74 44.43
N GLN A 553 -20.00 44.94 44.37
CA GLN A 553 -19.38 45.49 43.15
C GLN A 553 -18.14 44.68 42.71
N GLU A 554 -17.33 44.19 43.65
CA GLU A 554 -16.20 43.30 43.37
C GLU A 554 -16.67 41.96 42.78
N CYS A 555 -17.68 41.33 43.37
CA CYS A 555 -18.27 40.10 42.84
C CYS A 555 -18.89 40.30 41.44
N GLU A 556 -19.61 41.40 41.22
CA GLU A 556 -20.19 41.76 39.92
C GLU A 556 -19.11 42.00 38.85
N GLY A 557 -18.01 42.67 39.20
CA GLY A 557 -16.85 42.84 38.32
C GLY A 557 -16.16 41.52 37.95
N LEU A 558 -16.03 40.60 38.91
CA LEU A 558 -15.49 39.25 38.67
C LEU A 558 -16.42 38.41 37.77
N ILE A 559 -17.74 38.51 37.93
CA ILE A 559 -18.72 37.85 37.06
C ILE A 559 -18.53 38.28 35.61
N ILE A 560 -18.42 39.59 35.34
CA ILE A 560 -18.22 40.12 33.97
C ILE A 560 -16.92 39.59 33.35
N LEU A 561 -15.82 39.53 34.11
CA LEU A 561 -14.55 38.97 33.64
C LEU A 561 -14.67 37.48 33.32
N LYS A 562 -15.33 36.71 34.18
CA LYS A 562 -15.58 35.27 33.98
C LYS A 562 -16.53 34.99 32.82
N GLU A 563 -17.55 35.83 32.60
CA GLU A 563 -18.44 35.75 31.44
C GLU A 563 -17.67 36.02 30.13
N LYS A 564 -16.72 36.96 30.11
CA LYS A 564 -15.81 37.15 28.96
C LYS A 564 -14.85 35.97 28.74
N GLU A 565 -14.34 35.36 29.82
CA GLU A 565 -13.53 34.13 29.76
C GLU A 565 -14.35 32.96 29.16
N SER A 566 -15.57 32.75 29.64
CA SER A 566 -16.52 31.75 29.12
C SER A 566 -16.84 31.99 27.64
N ALA A 567 -17.07 33.24 27.23
CA ALA A 567 -17.32 33.59 25.83
C ALA A 567 -16.13 33.30 24.92
N MET A 568 -14.90 33.55 25.38
CA MET A 568 -13.66 33.21 24.65
C MET A 568 -13.49 31.69 24.48
N THR A 569 -13.68 30.92 25.55
CA THR A 569 -13.59 29.45 25.52
C THR A 569 -14.68 28.86 24.63
N SER A 570 -15.92 29.34 24.76
CA SER A 570 -17.05 28.98 23.91
C SER A 570 -16.80 29.30 22.43
N TYR A 571 -16.21 30.47 22.13
CA TYR A 571 -15.81 30.85 20.78
C TYR A 571 -14.80 29.85 20.20
N LYS A 572 -13.72 29.56 20.93
CA LYS A 572 -12.68 28.61 20.49
C LYS A 572 -13.29 27.20 20.25
N ARG A 573 -14.18 26.73 21.12
CA ARG A 573 -14.92 25.48 20.94
C ARG A 573 -15.85 25.49 19.72
N LEU A 574 -16.69 26.52 19.56
CA LEU A 574 -17.65 26.60 18.47
C LEU A 574 -16.97 26.68 17.09
N ARG A 575 -15.76 27.26 17.01
CA ARG A 575 -14.91 27.20 15.81
C ARG A 575 -14.49 25.76 15.47
N LEU A 576 -14.16 24.94 16.47
CA LEU A 576 -13.87 23.51 16.29
C LEU A 576 -15.13 22.70 15.93
N ASP A 577 -16.26 22.97 16.59
CA ASP A 577 -17.55 22.34 16.26
C ASP A 577 -17.95 22.64 14.79
N ALA A 578 -17.81 23.89 14.34
CA ALA A 578 -18.07 24.29 12.94
C ALA A 578 -17.09 23.64 11.95
N ALA A 579 -15.80 23.55 12.29
CA ALA A 579 -14.79 22.90 11.46
C ALA A 579 -15.05 21.39 11.32
N ALA A 580 -15.43 20.72 12.42
CA ALA A 580 -15.82 19.32 12.40
C ALA A 580 -17.09 19.07 11.57
N ALA A 581 -18.13 19.90 11.73
CA ALA A 581 -19.35 19.79 10.92
C ALA A 581 -19.08 20.01 9.42
N ARG A 582 -18.20 20.95 9.05
CA ARG A 582 -17.74 21.16 7.66
C ARG A 582 -16.95 19.96 7.11
N ALA A 583 -16.10 19.35 7.93
CA ALA A 583 -15.37 18.14 7.55
C ALA A 583 -16.35 17.00 7.25
N GLU A 584 -17.27 16.70 8.16
CA GLU A 584 -18.29 15.66 7.99
C GLU A 584 -19.23 15.95 6.81
N LEU A 585 -19.59 17.21 6.57
CA LEU A 585 -20.38 17.64 5.40
C LEU A 585 -19.68 17.25 4.09
N THR A 586 -18.35 17.30 4.03
CA THR A 586 -17.58 16.90 2.85
C THR A 586 -17.76 15.39 2.60
N ALA A 587 -17.63 14.56 3.64
CA ALA A 587 -17.85 13.11 3.53
C ALA A 587 -19.32 12.73 3.27
N ALA A 588 -20.29 13.49 3.80
CA ALA A 588 -21.72 13.30 3.49
C ALA A 588 -22.01 13.63 2.01
N SER A 589 -21.37 14.67 1.47
CA SER A 589 -21.51 15.07 0.06
C SER A 589 -20.97 14.01 -0.91
N GLU A 590 -19.87 13.35 -0.57
CA GLU A 590 -19.29 12.26 -1.37
C GLU A 590 -20.11 10.95 -1.29
N THR A 591 -20.90 10.77 -0.24
CA THR A 591 -21.79 9.60 -0.07
C THR A 591 -23.22 9.85 -0.54
N ASP A 592 -23.46 10.99 -1.22
CA ASP A 592 -24.75 11.44 -1.76
C ASP A 592 -25.90 11.48 -0.72
N ASP A 593 -25.56 11.65 0.56
CA ASP A 593 -26.54 11.76 1.65
C ASP A 593 -27.05 13.21 1.77
N SER A 594 -27.96 13.57 0.88
CA SER A 594 -28.54 14.92 0.82
C SER A 594 -29.23 15.39 2.12
N GLU A 595 -29.79 14.47 2.93
CA GLU A 595 -30.41 14.81 4.21
C GLU A 595 -29.33 15.17 5.25
N GLU A 596 -28.27 14.37 5.36
CA GLU A 596 -27.18 14.63 6.30
C GLU A 596 -26.35 15.86 5.88
N VAL A 597 -26.17 16.11 4.57
CA VAL A 597 -25.54 17.35 4.05
C VAL A 597 -26.33 18.60 4.48
N GLU A 598 -27.66 18.61 4.33
CA GLU A 598 -28.47 19.77 4.74
C GLU A 598 -28.39 20.02 6.26
N VAL A 599 -28.35 18.96 7.06
CA VAL A 599 -28.21 19.08 8.52
C VAL A 599 -26.83 19.59 8.92
N LEU A 600 -25.75 18.98 8.40
CA LEU A 600 -24.38 19.36 8.77
C LEU A 600 -24.04 20.78 8.31
N LEU A 601 -24.63 21.25 7.21
CA LEU A 601 -24.54 22.65 6.79
C LEU A 601 -25.13 23.58 7.85
N LYS A 602 -26.36 23.29 8.30
CA LYS A 602 -27.03 24.08 9.35
C LYS A 602 -26.30 24.03 10.69
N GLU A 603 -25.71 22.88 11.06
CA GLU A 603 -24.92 22.74 12.28
C GLU A 603 -23.64 23.58 12.21
N ALA A 604 -22.92 23.54 11.09
CA ALA A 604 -21.75 24.37 10.84
C ALA A 604 -22.07 25.88 10.85
N GLU A 605 -23.11 26.29 10.13
CA GLU A 605 -23.55 27.69 10.05
C GLU A 605 -24.06 28.21 11.40
N ALA A 606 -24.80 27.40 12.17
CA ALA A 606 -25.28 27.79 13.51
C ALA A 606 -24.12 27.92 14.51
N ALA A 607 -23.16 26.99 14.50
CA ALA A 607 -21.98 27.07 15.35
C ALA A 607 -21.12 28.30 15.02
N GLU A 608 -20.90 28.59 13.74
CA GLU A 608 -20.11 29.74 13.30
C GLU A 608 -20.85 31.07 13.54
N SER A 609 -22.17 31.13 13.33
CA SER A 609 -22.99 32.30 13.65
C SER A 609 -22.93 32.63 15.15
N LYS A 610 -23.09 31.61 16.02
CA LYS A 610 -22.98 31.78 17.48
C LYS A 610 -21.57 32.18 17.92
N ALA A 611 -20.53 31.65 17.28
CA ALA A 611 -19.15 32.08 17.53
C ALA A 611 -18.96 33.58 17.19
N MET A 612 -19.45 34.02 16.03
CA MET A 612 -19.34 35.42 15.60
C MET A 612 -20.19 36.38 16.45
N GLU A 613 -21.34 35.93 16.95
CA GLU A 613 -22.15 36.63 17.95
C GLU A 613 -21.34 36.83 19.24
N LEU A 614 -20.78 35.77 19.83
CA LEU A 614 -19.96 35.87 21.05
C LEU A 614 -18.74 36.80 20.86
N LYS A 615 -18.05 36.70 19.72
CA LYS A 615 -16.92 37.59 19.37
C LYS A 615 -17.32 39.07 19.40
N THR A 616 -18.51 39.37 18.89
CA THR A 616 -19.02 40.75 18.78
C THR A 616 -19.61 41.25 20.10
N CYS A 617 -20.35 40.42 20.83
CA CYS A 617 -21.00 40.79 22.09
C CYS A 617 -20.00 41.05 23.22
N TYR A 618 -18.86 40.35 23.25
CA TYR A 618 -17.85 40.47 24.31
C TYR A 618 -16.58 41.22 23.89
N ASP A 619 -16.52 41.72 22.65
CA ASP A 619 -15.35 42.38 22.03
C ASP A 619 -14.08 41.55 22.26
N LEU A 620 -14.08 40.32 21.71
CA LEU A 620 -12.98 39.38 21.89
C LEU A 620 -11.79 39.76 21.01
N GLU A 621 -10.75 40.31 21.63
CA GLU A 621 -9.43 40.46 21.01
C GLU A 621 -8.88 39.06 20.70
N LEU A 622 -8.65 38.78 19.42
CA LEU A 622 -8.04 37.54 18.95
C LEU A 622 -6.73 37.88 18.25
N ASP A 623 -5.65 37.21 18.63
CA ASP A 623 -4.50 37.08 17.73
C ASP A 623 -4.84 35.97 16.72
N ASP A 624 -4.91 36.31 15.43
CA ASP A 624 -5.30 35.36 14.37
C ASP A 624 -4.37 34.13 14.31
N ASN A 625 -3.16 34.23 14.87
CA ASN A 625 -2.21 33.11 14.99
C ASN A 625 -2.51 32.18 16.18
N GLU A 626 -3.16 32.67 17.25
CA GLU A 626 -3.46 31.90 18.48
C GLU A 626 -4.74 31.04 18.35
N VAL A 627 -5.50 31.23 17.27
CA VAL A 627 -6.75 30.52 16.97
C VAL A 627 -6.61 29.64 15.71
N MET A 628 -5.39 29.41 15.22
CA MET A 628 -5.15 28.53 14.08
C MET A 628 -5.25 27.06 14.52
N PHE A 629 -6.48 26.55 14.57
CA PHE A 629 -6.73 25.13 14.84
C PHE A 629 -6.11 24.24 13.78
N GLN A 630 -5.69 23.04 14.20
CA GLN A 630 -5.28 22.02 13.24
C GLN A 630 -6.49 21.61 12.38
N PRO A 631 -6.26 21.30 11.09
CA PRO A 631 -7.33 20.97 10.18
C PRO A 631 -8.02 19.65 10.57
N VAL A 632 -9.34 19.66 10.45
CA VAL A 632 -10.20 18.51 10.76
C VAL A 632 -10.57 17.80 9.46
N VAL A 633 -10.34 16.49 9.42
CA VAL A 633 -10.65 15.61 8.29
C VAL A 633 -11.51 14.46 8.82
N PRO A 634 -12.53 13.97 8.09
CA PRO A 634 -13.32 12.84 8.56
C PRO A 634 -12.48 11.56 8.63
N ILE A 635 -12.57 10.84 9.76
CA ILE A 635 -11.83 9.58 9.94
C ILE A 635 -12.17 8.58 8.82
N VAL A 636 -13.44 8.46 8.47
CA VAL A 636 -13.95 7.58 7.41
C VAL A 636 -13.29 7.88 6.06
N PHE A 637 -13.07 9.16 5.77
CA PHE A 637 -12.46 9.62 4.54
C PHE A 637 -10.98 9.30 4.47
N ILE A 638 -10.26 9.47 5.59
CA ILE A 638 -8.87 9.00 5.69
C ILE A 638 -8.84 7.49 5.48
N THR A 639 -9.57 6.71 6.27
CA THR A 639 -9.60 5.24 6.19
C THR A 639 -9.79 4.75 4.75
N ASN A 640 -10.79 5.28 4.04
CA ASN A 640 -11.16 4.80 2.70
C ASN A 640 -10.41 5.47 1.54
N SER A 641 -9.59 6.50 1.78
CA SER A 641 -8.82 7.16 0.72
C SER A 641 -7.67 6.30 0.19
N THR A 642 -7.40 6.38 -1.11
CA THR A 642 -6.21 5.80 -1.74
C THR A 642 -4.96 6.66 -1.45
N GLY A 643 -3.75 6.10 -1.61
CA GLY A 643 -2.50 6.81 -1.33
C GLY A 643 -2.33 8.15 -2.05
N GLN A 644 -2.77 8.25 -3.31
CA GLN A 644 -2.77 9.53 -4.04
C GLN A 644 -3.75 10.53 -3.40
N HIS A 645 -4.97 10.09 -3.10
CA HIS A 645 -6.00 10.92 -2.50
C HIS A 645 -5.59 11.41 -1.09
N LEU A 646 -4.97 10.54 -0.30
CA LEU A 646 -4.34 10.89 0.99
C LEU A 646 -3.27 11.97 0.85
N SER A 647 -2.44 11.89 -0.19
CA SER A 647 -1.38 12.88 -0.46
C SER A 647 -1.97 14.25 -0.85
N GLU A 648 -3.05 14.27 -1.63
CA GLU A 648 -3.78 15.51 -1.98
C GLU A 648 -4.42 16.15 -0.73
N ILE A 649 -5.06 15.36 0.13
CA ILE A 649 -5.58 15.79 1.45
C ILE A 649 -4.43 16.38 2.30
N ALA A 650 -3.34 15.64 2.50
CA ALA A 650 -2.22 16.07 3.33
C ALA A 650 -1.56 17.36 2.79
N SER A 651 -1.42 17.47 1.47
CA SER A 651 -0.88 18.66 0.81
C SER A 651 -1.74 19.91 1.04
N SER A 652 -3.08 19.77 1.01
CA SER A 652 -4.01 20.88 1.30
C SER A 652 -3.86 21.47 2.71
N PHE A 653 -3.27 20.69 3.61
CA PHE A 653 -3.05 21.03 5.03
C PHE A 653 -1.59 21.28 5.39
N GLY A 654 -0.66 21.26 4.42
CA GLY A 654 0.77 21.41 4.69
C GLY A 654 1.40 20.23 5.45
N LEU A 655 0.74 19.06 5.44
CA LEU A 655 1.15 17.82 6.12
C LEU A 655 1.85 16.81 5.19
N SER A 656 2.19 17.23 3.96
CA SER A 656 2.99 16.44 3.01
C SER A 656 4.30 15.94 3.65
N PRO A 657 4.83 14.77 3.26
CA PRO A 657 6.21 14.37 3.52
C PRO A 657 7.23 15.40 3.02
#